data_AF-A0A9P7UQA3-F1
#
_entry.id   AF-A0A9P7UQA3-F1
#
_cell.length_a   1.000
_cell.length_b   1.000
_cell.length_c   1.000
_cell.angle_alpha   90.00
_cell.angle_beta   90.00
_cell.angle_gamma   90.00
#
_symmetry.space_group_name_H-M   'P 1'
#
loop_
_entity.id
_entity.type
_entity.pdbx_description
1 polymer ?
#
loop_
_entity_poly.entity_id
_entity_poly.type
_entity_poly.pdbx_seq_one_letter_code
_entity_poly.pdbx_strand_id
1 'polypeptide(L)'
;MRDQNLLFYSQIPSHSKGYIMPHSNDDVYFIENQTLATIQEFHSHMFTEVYQHANPAEFMDNDWIDVAKLRKFLATRPACVVVKEEPDRISMSRSLPIKQEPGEGVSIDLQSETNGPQTTVYKIRDQEVHEILDSEDEPKSSTVQRRRSPSVISLDSDKEFINDIKEETGSSPAPCAEEVTWEPSDTFWPQDITSQVHPLVSADSPLHVTRQLVVERLERLSEIPSAWPVLDTPTAYILDLSDPKHRLYEQDKGGSVCMPDFLLKQYDNDLWKSSSGRESGVATTLEPGTEAVTCFRARLLCKGAFHCNYLSDDLIAIERRGVEPVHQPRAAIYAAVVTKPCKGVDPTTIVQCSGLPKIHERTDTHGVRSHFVGCSGHWPDFKIRHRTSIIPPEINVELLQKCLKHEQLCEGQDKDSPSCGTIIPARVGKRKEECSFAHIVDGEHVTALMVPMDCQTRMTIYIPHDKTIKKAIVVFPGNSAHSHPVLLLWKATQDVKEMFAKAVNKHGVLGATVSKIDTLPIVKHELNGKSPAAFHPALSSSRLKRELIKAEQIKAYPASLGLTGAYDLFHSNKRLSPEERYIHTFIDEDRYVFILTYFKALLELVHQVLSIECDTTFQHVQEVVFCKGMNNQEELEINEWEMVIFYKPVNNSL
;
A
#
# COMPACT_ATOMS: atom_id res chain seq x y z
N MET A 1 24.77 48.82 42.54
CA MET A 1 25.00 48.06 41.29
C MET A 1 24.73 46.59 41.51
N ARG A 2 23.47 46.25 41.79
CA ARG A 2 22.82 44.94 41.73
C ARG A 2 21.32 45.23 41.85
N ASP A 3 20.53 44.38 41.23
CA ASP A 3 19.05 44.33 41.21
C ASP A 3 18.34 45.27 40.24
N GLN A 4 18.03 44.72 39.06
CA GLN A 4 16.82 44.99 38.25
C GLN A 4 16.83 44.04 37.03
N ASN A 5 16.23 42.85 37.15
CA ASN A 5 15.75 42.03 36.02
C ASN A 5 14.98 40.79 36.53
N LEU A 6 13.93 41.01 37.33
CA LEU A 6 13.02 39.96 37.81
C LEU A 6 11.58 40.49 37.88
N LEU A 7 11.02 40.91 36.75
CA LEU A 7 9.58 41.19 36.61
C LEU A 7 9.17 41.03 35.15
N PHE A 8 8.95 39.80 34.65
CA PHE A 8 8.09 39.49 33.49
C PHE A 8 7.85 37.96 33.39
N TYR A 9 7.31 37.35 34.45
CA TYR A 9 6.73 36.00 34.36
C TYR A 9 5.58 35.88 35.37
N SER A 10 4.40 36.38 35.00
CA SER A 10 3.13 35.93 35.55
C SER A 10 1.99 36.47 34.69
N GLN A 11 1.58 35.67 33.70
CA GLN A 11 0.24 35.66 33.10
C GLN A 11 0.25 34.57 32.02
N ILE A 12 0.06 33.31 32.44
CA ILE A 12 -0.52 32.32 31.54
C ILE A 12 -2.01 32.64 31.53
N PRO A 13 -2.60 33.08 30.40
CA PRO A 13 -4.03 33.33 30.36
C PRO A 13 -4.73 32.00 30.56
N SER A 14 -5.58 31.91 31.58
CA SER A 14 -6.54 30.83 31.71
C SER A 14 -7.47 30.88 30.50
N HIS A 15 -7.23 30.04 29.50
CA HIS A 15 -8.19 29.79 28.43
C HIS A 15 -9.37 29.03 29.02
N SER A 16 -10.28 29.74 29.68
CA SER A 16 -11.62 29.23 29.90
C SER A 16 -12.25 29.04 28.52
N LYS A 17 -12.88 27.88 28.28
CA LYS A 17 -13.66 27.58 27.08
C LYS A 17 -14.84 28.56 26.99
N GLY A 18 -14.56 29.79 26.55
CA GLY A 18 -15.56 30.66 25.98
C GLY A 18 -16.12 29.93 24.77
N TYR A 19 -17.45 29.91 24.65
CA TYR A 19 -18.15 29.36 23.51
C TYR A 19 -17.53 29.93 22.22
N ILE A 20 -16.78 29.11 21.48
CA ILE A 20 -16.27 29.52 20.17
C ILE A 20 -17.49 29.53 19.26
N MET A 21 -17.86 30.72 18.80
CA MET A 21 -18.93 30.87 17.81
C MET A 21 -18.47 30.19 16.51
N PRO A 22 -19.31 29.38 15.86
CA PRO A 22 -18.94 28.76 14.59
C PRO A 22 -18.52 29.84 13.59
N HIS A 23 -17.47 29.55 12.81
CA HIS A 23 -16.94 30.48 11.80
C HIS A 23 -18.03 30.85 10.80
N SER A 24 -18.05 32.12 10.39
CA SER A 24 -18.91 32.54 9.26
C SER A 24 -18.40 31.89 7.96
N ASN A 25 -19.26 31.76 6.94
CA ASN A 25 -18.83 31.21 5.64
C ASN A 25 -17.66 32.00 5.02
N ASP A 26 -17.62 33.32 5.24
CA ASP A 26 -16.52 34.18 4.78
C ASP A 26 -15.21 33.90 5.53
N ASP A 27 -15.30 33.52 6.80
CA ASP A 27 -14.15 33.15 7.62
C ASP A 27 -13.62 31.77 7.25
N VAL A 28 -14.49 30.80 6.99
CA VAL A 28 -14.11 29.49 6.46
C VAL A 28 -13.36 29.65 5.13
N TYR A 29 -13.95 30.41 4.19
CA TYR A 29 -13.32 30.69 2.91
C TYR A 29 -11.97 31.42 3.07
N PHE A 30 -11.85 32.33 4.03
CA PHE A 30 -10.59 33.03 4.30
C PHE A 30 -9.51 32.10 4.85
N ILE A 31 -9.85 31.17 5.76
CA ILE A 31 -8.95 30.18 6.33
C ILE A 31 -8.48 29.21 5.22
N GLU A 32 -9.39 28.69 4.41
CA GLU A 32 -9.09 27.73 3.33
C GLU A 32 -8.17 28.32 2.24
N ASN A 33 -8.15 29.66 2.10
CA ASN A 33 -7.27 30.36 1.16
C ASN A 33 -5.87 30.68 1.71
N GLN A 34 -5.56 30.30 2.96
CA GLN A 34 -4.21 30.42 3.51
C GLN A 34 -3.36 29.18 3.19
N THR A 35 -2.06 29.38 2.97
CA THR A 35 -1.15 28.24 2.80
C THR A 35 -0.97 27.50 4.13
N LEU A 36 -0.71 26.19 4.08
CA LEU A 36 -0.43 25.39 5.27
C LEU A 36 0.75 25.96 6.08
N ALA A 37 1.78 26.47 5.41
CA ALA A 37 2.92 27.12 6.05
C ALA A 37 2.49 28.37 6.86
N THR A 38 1.60 29.19 6.29
CA THR A 38 1.02 30.36 6.99
C THR A 38 0.26 29.94 8.25
N ILE A 39 -0.56 28.88 8.16
CA ILE A 39 -1.34 28.38 9.29
C ILE A 39 -0.43 27.78 10.37
N GLN A 40 0.63 27.05 10.00
CA GLN A 40 1.61 26.49 10.94
C GLN A 40 2.43 27.58 11.65
N GLU A 41 2.78 28.65 10.94
CA GLU A 41 3.48 29.79 11.52
C GLU A 41 2.56 30.56 12.51
N PHE A 42 1.29 30.76 12.13
CA PHE A 42 0.29 31.32 13.03
C PHE A 42 0.05 30.43 14.26
N HIS A 43 -0.03 29.12 14.08
CA HIS A 43 -0.14 28.13 15.15
C HIS A 43 1.02 28.26 16.15
N SER A 44 2.26 28.31 15.64
CA SER A 44 3.48 28.45 16.45
C SER A 44 3.58 29.82 17.12
N HIS A 45 3.00 30.86 16.52
CA HIS A 45 2.92 32.20 17.11
C HIS A 45 1.89 32.28 18.24
N MET A 46 0.80 31.51 18.17
CA MET A 46 -0.31 31.55 19.13
C MET A 46 -0.13 30.61 20.32
N PHE A 47 0.53 29.47 20.12
CA PHE A 47 0.66 28.42 21.14
C PHE A 47 2.11 27.98 21.30
N THR A 48 2.55 27.76 22.54
CA THR A 48 3.87 27.19 22.81
C THR A 48 3.92 25.70 22.43
N GLU A 49 5.07 25.20 22.02
CA GLU A 49 5.25 23.77 21.67
C GLU A 49 4.77 22.83 22.79
N VAL A 50 4.99 23.19 24.05
CA VAL A 50 4.55 22.40 25.22
C VAL A 50 3.02 22.29 25.27
N TYR A 51 2.29 23.38 24.98
CA TYR A 51 0.83 23.37 24.95
C TYR A 51 0.29 22.56 23.77
N GLN A 52 0.92 22.69 22.59
CA GLN A 52 0.55 21.96 21.38
C GLN A 52 0.66 20.44 21.58
N HIS A 53 1.74 19.98 22.21
CA HIS A 53 1.93 18.56 22.52
C HIS A 53 0.97 18.04 23.60
N ALA A 54 0.58 18.88 24.55
CA ALA A 54 -0.36 18.50 25.61
C ALA A 54 -1.82 18.42 25.12
N ASN A 55 -2.18 19.14 24.04
CA ASN A 55 -3.57 19.27 23.57
C ASN A 55 -3.73 19.06 22.06
N PRO A 56 -3.24 17.95 21.46
CA PRO A 56 -3.26 17.75 20.02
C PRO A 56 -4.69 17.69 19.43
N ALA A 57 -5.67 17.30 20.25
CA ALA A 57 -7.08 17.21 19.84
C ALA A 57 -7.71 18.58 19.53
N GLU A 58 -7.22 19.67 20.13
CA GLU A 58 -7.76 21.03 19.89
C GLU A 58 -7.37 21.58 18.51
N PHE A 59 -6.38 20.97 17.85
CA PHE A 59 -5.81 21.45 16.59
C PHE A 59 -6.18 20.58 15.39
N MET A 60 -7.18 19.70 15.52
CA MET A 60 -7.55 18.74 14.47
C MET A 60 -8.43 19.33 13.37
N ASP A 61 -9.17 20.39 13.68
CA ASP A 61 -9.96 21.17 12.74
C ASP A 61 -9.47 22.62 12.70
N ASN A 62 -10.24 23.51 12.08
CA ASN A 62 -9.92 24.94 11.99
C ASN A 62 -10.63 25.77 13.08
N ASP A 63 -11.29 25.14 14.06
CA ASP A 63 -12.10 25.87 15.05
C ASP A 63 -11.24 26.60 16.08
N TRP A 64 -9.99 26.16 16.29
CA TRP A 64 -9.00 26.87 17.12
C TRP A 64 -8.50 28.18 16.49
N ILE A 65 -8.73 28.40 15.19
CA ILE A 65 -8.23 29.56 14.46
C ILE A 65 -9.12 30.77 14.74
N ASP A 66 -8.68 31.66 15.64
CA ASP A 66 -9.29 32.98 15.78
C ASP A 66 -9.00 33.83 14.53
N VAL A 67 -9.98 33.93 13.63
CA VAL A 67 -9.84 34.56 12.31
C VAL A 67 -9.44 36.04 12.43
N ALA A 68 -9.91 36.75 13.45
CA ALA A 68 -9.52 38.14 13.68
C ALA A 68 -8.03 38.25 14.03
N LYS A 69 -7.52 37.31 14.84
CA LYS A 69 -6.08 37.23 15.15
C LYS A 69 -5.25 36.77 13.94
N LEU A 70 -5.75 35.83 13.13
CA LEU A 70 -5.06 35.40 11.91
C LEU A 70 -4.95 36.55 10.89
N ARG A 71 -6.02 37.32 10.68
CA ARG A 71 -6.00 38.53 9.83
C ARG A 71 -4.98 39.55 10.35
N LYS A 72 -4.93 39.77 11.67
CA LYS A 72 -3.97 40.68 12.30
C LYS A 72 -2.53 40.19 12.15
N PHE A 73 -2.29 38.89 12.35
CA PHE A 73 -0.99 38.25 12.16
C PHE A 73 -0.48 38.42 10.73
N LEU A 74 -1.35 38.20 9.73
CA LEU A 74 -1.03 38.40 8.33
C LEU A 74 -0.74 39.86 7.98
N ALA A 75 -1.48 40.82 8.58
CA ALA A 75 -1.24 42.24 8.39
C ALA A 75 0.08 42.73 9.00
N THR A 76 0.61 42.04 10.01
CA THR A 76 1.91 42.37 10.63
C THR A 76 3.11 41.79 9.89
N ARG A 77 2.90 40.91 8.90
CA ARG A 77 4.01 40.40 8.09
C ARG A 77 4.47 41.51 7.12
N PRO A 78 5.79 41.79 7.03
CA PRO A 78 6.29 42.67 5.97
C PRO A 78 5.90 42.04 4.64
N ALA A 79 5.24 42.83 3.78
CA ALA A 79 4.69 42.37 2.52
C ALA A 79 5.77 41.69 1.67
N CYS A 80 5.79 40.36 1.68
CA CYS A 80 6.53 39.60 0.69
C CYS A 80 5.75 39.75 -0.61
N VAL A 81 6.38 40.34 -1.63
CA VAL A 81 5.78 40.58 -2.95
C VAL A 81 5.45 39.22 -3.57
N VAL A 82 4.22 38.76 -3.35
CA VAL A 82 3.61 37.67 -4.10
C VAL A 82 2.59 38.34 -5.01
N VAL A 83 2.91 38.38 -6.30
CA VAL A 83 2.01 38.83 -7.36
C VAL A 83 0.80 37.90 -7.37
N LYS A 84 -0.34 38.36 -6.88
CA LYS A 84 -1.65 37.74 -7.12
C LYS A 84 -2.39 38.58 -8.15
N GLU A 85 -2.70 37.98 -9.29
CA GLU A 85 -3.66 38.53 -10.25
C GLU A 85 -5.07 38.34 -9.69
N GLU A 86 -5.86 39.42 -9.66
CA GLU A 86 -7.29 39.38 -9.31
C GLU A 86 -8.12 38.81 -10.48
N PRO A 87 -9.10 37.92 -10.23
CA PRO A 87 -10.10 37.58 -11.23
C PRO A 87 -11.33 38.50 -11.14
N ASP A 88 -11.75 38.99 -12.31
CA ASP A 88 -12.95 39.78 -12.51
C ASP A 88 -14.24 39.06 -12.09
N ARG A 89 -15.15 39.83 -11.49
CA ARG A 89 -16.52 39.42 -11.18
C ARG A 89 -17.35 39.26 -12.45
N ILE A 90 -17.72 38.01 -12.79
CA ILE A 90 -18.77 37.73 -13.77
C ILE A 90 -19.99 37.13 -13.06
N SER A 91 -21.10 37.86 -13.15
CA SER A 91 -22.45 37.43 -12.77
C SER A 91 -23.00 36.47 -13.83
N MET A 92 -23.44 35.28 -13.45
CA MET A 92 -24.29 34.44 -14.29
C MET A 92 -25.38 33.75 -13.48
N SER A 93 -26.62 34.16 -13.77
CA SER A 93 -27.83 33.36 -13.59
C SER A 93 -28.05 32.55 -14.87
N ARG A 94 -28.14 31.22 -14.77
CA ARG A 94 -28.92 30.38 -15.69
C ARG A 94 -29.03 28.93 -15.21
N SER A 95 -30.22 28.40 -15.43
CA SER A 95 -30.74 27.09 -15.07
C SER A 95 -30.09 25.94 -15.84
N LEU A 96 -29.98 24.79 -15.16
CA LEU A 96 -29.50 23.52 -15.70
C LEU A 96 -30.58 22.83 -16.56
N PRO A 97 -30.24 22.28 -17.74
CA PRO A 97 -31.08 21.30 -18.41
C PRO A 97 -30.75 19.87 -17.97
N ILE A 98 -31.81 19.09 -17.79
CA ILE A 98 -31.82 17.66 -17.47
C ILE A 98 -31.21 16.88 -18.64
N LYS A 99 -30.26 15.98 -18.34
CA LYS A 99 -29.59 15.10 -19.30
C LYS A 99 -30.46 13.86 -19.55
N GLN A 100 -30.91 13.67 -20.79
CA GLN A 100 -31.43 12.39 -21.29
C GLN A 100 -30.27 11.57 -21.86
N GLU A 101 -30.25 10.27 -21.57
CA GLU A 101 -29.32 9.32 -22.20
C GLU A 101 -30.03 8.59 -23.35
N PRO A 102 -29.40 8.45 -24.53
CA PRO A 102 -29.90 7.55 -25.56
C PRO A 102 -29.32 6.15 -25.37
N GLY A 103 -30.20 5.16 -25.32
CA GLY A 103 -29.85 3.76 -25.48
C GLY A 103 -29.57 3.40 -26.94
N GLU A 104 -28.68 2.43 -27.15
CA GLU A 104 -28.89 1.21 -27.94
C GLU A 104 -27.56 0.49 -28.21
N GLY A 105 -27.66 -0.84 -28.26
CA GLY A 105 -26.55 -1.78 -28.24
C GLY A 105 -26.01 -2.19 -29.61
N VAL A 106 -24.80 -2.76 -29.58
CA VAL A 106 -24.20 -3.50 -30.69
C VAL A 106 -23.33 -4.61 -30.11
N SER A 107 -23.63 -5.85 -30.50
CA SER A 107 -22.88 -7.07 -30.22
C SER A 107 -21.62 -7.16 -31.09
N ILE A 108 -20.49 -7.58 -30.50
CA ILE A 108 -19.24 -7.90 -31.21
C ILE A 108 -18.71 -9.23 -30.67
N ASP A 109 -18.66 -10.23 -31.54
CA ASP A 109 -17.95 -11.50 -31.34
C ASP A 109 -16.43 -11.29 -31.27
N LEU A 110 -15.81 -11.78 -30.21
CA LEU A 110 -14.35 -11.87 -30.07
C LEU A 110 -14.01 -13.22 -29.43
N GLN A 111 -13.66 -14.19 -30.27
CA GLN A 111 -13.03 -15.44 -29.83
C GLN A 111 -11.64 -15.14 -29.29
N SER A 112 -11.42 -15.41 -27.99
CA SER A 112 -10.08 -15.54 -27.43
C SER A 112 -10.01 -16.82 -26.60
N GLU A 113 -9.07 -17.70 -26.96
CA GLU A 113 -8.77 -18.94 -26.25
C GLU A 113 -8.22 -18.60 -24.86
N THR A 114 -8.99 -18.92 -23.82
CA THR A 114 -8.53 -18.82 -22.43
C THR A 114 -8.29 -20.22 -21.87
N ASN A 115 -7.05 -20.49 -21.46
CA ASN A 115 -6.67 -21.72 -20.79
C ASN A 115 -7.29 -21.76 -19.38
N GLY A 116 -8.31 -22.60 -19.19
CA GLY A 116 -8.95 -22.83 -17.89
C GLY A 116 -8.10 -23.70 -16.93
N PRO A 117 -8.43 -23.70 -15.63
CA PRO A 117 -7.70 -24.48 -14.61
C PRO A 117 -7.89 -26.00 -14.81
N GLN A 118 -6.79 -26.76 -14.74
CA GLN A 118 -6.82 -28.22 -14.81
C GLN A 118 -7.32 -28.83 -13.48
N THR A 119 -8.18 -29.84 -13.58
CA THR A 119 -8.74 -30.56 -12.42
C THR A 119 -8.33 -32.03 -12.53
N THR A 120 -7.87 -32.63 -11.43
CA THR A 120 -7.54 -34.06 -11.40
C THR A 120 -8.60 -34.77 -10.54
N VAL A 121 -9.17 -35.85 -11.05
CA VAL A 121 -10.20 -36.64 -10.37
C VAL A 121 -9.60 -37.95 -9.90
N TYR A 122 -9.79 -38.27 -8.62
CA TYR A 122 -9.50 -39.60 -8.09
C TYR A 122 -10.59 -40.09 -7.15
N LYS A 123 -10.75 -41.42 -7.10
CA LYS A 123 -11.73 -42.10 -6.26
C LYS A 123 -11.10 -42.53 -4.95
N ILE A 124 -11.70 -42.11 -3.84
CA ILE A 124 -11.38 -42.62 -2.51
C ILE A 124 -12.66 -43.19 -1.92
N ARG A 125 -12.68 -44.51 -1.68
CA ARG A 125 -13.78 -45.22 -0.99
C ARG A 125 -15.16 -44.90 -1.58
N ASP A 126 -15.28 -45.08 -2.90
CA ASP A 126 -16.51 -44.86 -3.67
C ASP A 126 -17.05 -43.42 -3.69
N GLN A 127 -16.30 -42.45 -3.17
CA GLN A 127 -16.55 -41.02 -3.39
C GLN A 127 -15.55 -40.44 -4.41
N GLU A 128 -16.08 -39.72 -5.39
CA GLU A 128 -15.29 -38.91 -6.31
C GLU A 128 -14.88 -37.62 -5.61
N VAL A 129 -13.58 -37.42 -5.46
CA VAL A 129 -13.00 -36.21 -4.89
C VAL A 129 -12.36 -35.43 -6.03
N HIS A 130 -12.78 -34.18 -6.18
CA HIS A 130 -12.26 -33.26 -7.18
C HIS A 130 -11.21 -32.37 -6.51
N GLU A 131 -9.94 -32.57 -6.86
CA GLU A 131 -8.88 -31.68 -6.42
C GLU A 131 -8.74 -30.53 -7.43
N ILE A 132 -9.07 -29.32 -6.96
CA ILE A 132 -8.87 -28.07 -7.71
C ILE A 132 -7.49 -27.56 -7.31
N LEU A 133 -6.54 -27.62 -8.24
CA LEU A 133 -5.19 -27.08 -8.01
C LEU A 133 -5.22 -25.55 -8.15
N ASP A 134 -4.92 -24.83 -7.08
CA ASP A 134 -4.66 -23.40 -7.14
C ASP A 134 -3.36 -23.14 -7.90
N SER A 135 -3.34 -22.07 -8.71
CA SER A 135 -2.26 -21.71 -9.65
C SER A 135 -0.89 -21.36 -9.02
N GLU A 136 -0.67 -21.65 -7.73
CA GLU A 136 0.56 -21.30 -7.00
C GLU A 136 1.55 -22.45 -6.80
N ASP A 137 1.18 -23.71 -7.07
CA ASP A 137 2.07 -24.86 -6.93
C ASP A 137 2.16 -25.65 -8.24
N GLU A 138 3.15 -25.33 -9.08
CA GLU A 138 3.89 -26.28 -9.95
C GLU A 138 4.91 -25.48 -10.81
N PRO A 139 6.20 -25.86 -10.85
CA PRO A 139 7.15 -25.29 -11.80
C PRO A 139 6.86 -25.79 -13.22
N LYS A 140 6.56 -24.88 -14.15
CA LYS A 140 6.51 -25.20 -15.59
C LYS A 140 7.87 -25.75 -16.04
N SER A 141 7.92 -27.06 -16.29
CA SER A 141 9.01 -27.73 -17.00
C SER A 141 9.01 -27.26 -18.46
N SER A 142 9.76 -26.20 -18.76
CA SER A 142 10.19 -25.91 -20.13
C SER A 142 11.61 -26.45 -20.33
N THR A 143 11.69 -27.49 -21.15
CA THR A 143 12.95 -28.02 -21.68
C THR A 143 13.56 -27.00 -22.62
N VAL A 144 14.31 -26.03 -22.08
CA VAL A 144 15.21 -25.18 -22.85
C VAL A 144 16.62 -25.72 -22.67
N GLN A 145 17.20 -26.24 -23.76
CA GLN A 145 18.60 -26.64 -23.83
C GLN A 145 19.50 -25.44 -23.52
N ARG A 146 19.94 -25.32 -22.26
CA ARG A 146 21.01 -24.40 -21.86
C ARG A 146 22.36 -24.98 -22.26
N ARG A 147 23.08 -24.21 -23.10
CA ARG A 147 24.51 -24.40 -23.37
C ARG A 147 25.30 -24.37 -22.07
N ARG A 148 26.17 -25.37 -21.89
CA ARG A 148 27.10 -25.51 -20.76
C ARG A 148 28.20 -24.45 -20.86
N SER A 149 28.40 -23.73 -19.76
CA SER A 149 29.64 -23.01 -19.39
C SER A 149 29.90 -23.24 -17.89
N PRO A 150 31.16 -23.11 -17.42
CA PRO A 150 31.78 -24.11 -16.55
C PRO A 150 31.49 -23.95 -15.05
N SER A 151 31.53 -25.10 -14.38
CA SER A 151 31.29 -25.37 -12.97
C SER A 151 32.16 -24.55 -12.02
N VAL A 152 31.49 -23.77 -11.15
CA VAL A 152 32.05 -23.28 -9.88
C VAL A 152 32.00 -24.40 -8.86
N ILE A 153 33.13 -24.66 -8.22
CA ILE A 153 33.36 -25.71 -7.23
C ILE A 153 32.51 -25.42 -5.98
N SER A 154 31.57 -26.32 -5.67
CA SER A 154 30.88 -26.36 -4.38
C SER A 154 31.79 -27.02 -3.35
N LEU A 155 32.20 -26.24 -2.34
CA LEU A 155 32.78 -26.73 -1.10
C LEU A 155 31.65 -26.86 -0.08
N ASP A 156 31.01 -28.02 -0.04
CA ASP A 156 30.10 -28.42 1.04
C ASP A 156 30.41 -29.88 1.38
N SER A 157 31.16 -30.10 2.47
CA SER A 157 31.35 -31.42 3.07
C SER A 157 31.59 -31.26 4.57
N ASP A 158 30.51 -31.07 5.33
CA ASP A 158 30.52 -31.19 6.78
C ASP A 158 29.65 -32.41 7.19
N LYS A 159 30.33 -33.51 7.51
CA LYS A 159 29.79 -34.59 8.35
C LYS A 159 30.36 -34.41 9.75
N GLU A 160 29.46 -34.34 10.71
CA GLU A 160 29.69 -34.02 12.12
C GLU A 160 30.58 -35.04 12.83
N PHE A 161 31.53 -34.53 13.62
CA PHE A 161 32.19 -35.22 14.72
C PHE A 161 31.77 -34.49 16.00
N ILE A 162 30.81 -35.05 16.74
CA ILE A 162 30.51 -34.64 18.11
C ILE A 162 31.40 -35.50 19.01
N ASN A 163 32.39 -34.90 19.67
CA ASN A 163 33.05 -35.51 20.82
C ASN A 163 33.50 -34.43 21.83
N ASP A 164 33.07 -34.67 23.07
CA ASP A 164 33.70 -34.38 24.36
C ASP A 164 34.27 -32.98 24.63
N ILE A 165 33.44 -32.15 25.26
CA ILE A 165 33.91 -31.07 26.14
C ILE A 165 33.77 -31.55 27.59
N LYS A 166 34.89 -31.73 28.27
CA LYS A 166 34.96 -32.02 29.70
C LYS A 166 34.61 -30.77 30.50
N GLU A 167 33.65 -30.91 31.41
CA GLU A 167 33.31 -29.93 32.44
C GLU A 167 34.43 -29.86 33.49
N GLU A 168 35.13 -28.72 33.57
CA GLU A 168 35.90 -28.36 34.75
C GLU A 168 35.10 -27.33 35.56
N THR A 169 34.48 -27.81 36.64
CA THR A 169 33.73 -26.99 37.60
C THR A 169 34.67 -26.33 38.60
N GLY A 170 35.03 -25.07 38.36
CA GLY A 170 35.63 -24.17 39.35
C GLY A 170 34.73 -22.95 39.54
N SER A 171 33.82 -22.98 40.53
CA SER A 171 32.92 -21.84 40.79
C SER A 171 33.64 -20.75 41.59
N SER A 172 34.15 -19.74 40.90
CA SER A 172 34.42 -18.43 41.49
C SER A 172 33.13 -17.59 41.41
N PRO A 173 32.72 -16.88 42.48
CA PRO A 173 31.51 -16.07 42.46
C PRO A 173 31.61 -15.00 41.37
N ALA A 174 30.68 -15.05 40.42
CA ALA A 174 30.63 -14.16 39.27
C ALA A 174 30.56 -12.69 39.75
N PRO A 175 31.44 -11.81 39.25
CA PRO A 175 31.32 -10.38 39.51
C PRO A 175 29.93 -9.90 39.07
N CYS A 176 29.26 -9.12 39.92
CA CYS A 176 27.98 -8.49 39.59
C CYS A 176 28.10 -7.79 38.24
N ALA A 177 27.37 -8.27 37.24
CA ALA A 177 27.42 -7.74 35.89
C ALA A 177 27.01 -6.27 35.91
N GLU A 178 27.97 -5.38 35.63
CA GLU A 178 27.68 -3.97 35.37
C GLU A 178 26.74 -3.88 34.17
N GLU A 179 25.67 -3.09 34.28
CA GLU A 179 24.74 -2.87 33.16
C GLU A 179 25.48 -2.19 32.00
N VAL A 180 25.74 -2.97 30.95
CA VAL A 180 26.37 -2.45 29.72
C VAL A 180 25.41 -1.45 29.08
N THR A 181 25.87 -0.20 28.95
CA THR A 181 25.12 0.87 28.28
C THR A 181 25.31 0.76 26.78
N TRP A 182 24.23 0.65 26.02
CA TRP A 182 24.25 0.57 24.56
C TRP A 182 24.35 1.96 23.92
N GLU A 183 25.11 2.08 22.84
CA GLU A 183 25.35 3.36 22.17
C GLU A 183 24.43 3.51 20.94
N PRO A 184 23.93 4.71 20.58
CA PRO A 184 23.17 4.89 19.34
C PRO A 184 23.99 4.48 18.11
N SER A 185 23.37 3.72 17.20
CA SER A 185 23.99 3.29 15.94
C SER A 185 23.93 4.39 14.88
N ASP A 186 24.96 4.44 14.03
CA ASP A 186 25.05 5.28 12.84
C ASP A 186 24.40 4.64 11.60
N THR A 187 23.85 3.43 11.73
CA THR A 187 23.16 2.74 10.63
C THR A 187 21.90 3.50 10.21
N PHE A 188 21.82 3.86 8.93
CA PHE A 188 20.64 4.48 8.35
C PHE A 188 19.53 3.45 8.10
N TRP A 189 18.38 3.65 8.73
CA TRP A 189 17.19 2.83 8.53
C TRP A 189 16.11 3.63 7.77
N PRO A 190 15.40 3.00 6.80
CA PRO A 190 14.38 3.68 5.98
C PRO A 190 13.05 3.94 6.71
N GLN A 191 12.94 3.53 7.96
CA GLN A 191 11.74 3.61 8.80
C GLN A 191 12.14 4.27 10.13
N ASP A 192 11.17 4.58 10.99
CA ASP A 192 11.40 5.13 12.34
C ASP A 192 11.99 4.07 13.31
N ILE A 193 13.00 3.33 12.84
CA ILE A 193 13.71 2.29 13.56
C ILE A 193 14.94 2.91 14.17
N THR A 194 14.99 2.88 15.50
CA THR A 194 16.21 3.17 16.23
C THR A 194 17.01 1.88 16.42
N SER A 195 18.33 2.02 16.34
CA SER A 195 19.27 0.92 16.57
C SER A 195 20.38 1.36 17.50
N GLN A 196 20.92 0.42 18.25
CA GLN A 196 21.99 0.68 19.22
C GLN A 196 23.10 -0.36 19.07
N VAL A 197 24.35 0.04 19.17
CA VAL A 197 25.54 -0.81 19.05
C VAL A 197 26.02 -1.24 20.43
N HIS A 198 26.43 -2.50 20.55
CA HIS A 198 27.04 -3.02 21.76
C HIS A 198 28.51 -2.55 21.86
N PRO A 199 28.91 -1.81 22.92
CA PRO A 199 30.24 -1.17 22.96
C PRO A 199 31.40 -2.17 23.09
N LEU A 200 31.15 -3.37 23.64
CA LEU A 200 32.19 -4.41 23.80
C LEU A 200 32.43 -5.26 22.54
N VAL A 201 31.61 -5.10 21.49
CA VAL A 201 31.79 -5.86 20.24
C VAL A 201 32.41 -4.93 19.21
N SER A 202 33.67 -5.19 18.87
CA SER A 202 34.46 -4.41 17.92
C SER A 202 35.40 -5.33 17.13
N ALA A 203 36.17 -4.76 16.20
CA ALA A 203 37.21 -5.51 15.49
C ALA A 203 38.28 -6.10 16.44
N ASP A 204 38.56 -5.43 17.57
CA ASP A 204 39.54 -5.90 18.56
C ASP A 204 38.97 -6.95 19.53
N SER A 205 37.64 -6.97 19.68
CA SER A 205 36.92 -7.90 20.56
C SER A 205 35.67 -8.42 19.83
N PRO A 206 35.85 -9.26 18.80
CA PRO A 206 34.73 -9.69 17.98
C PRO A 206 33.88 -10.75 18.70
N LEU A 207 32.59 -10.78 18.38
CA LEU A 207 31.65 -11.74 18.92
C LEU A 207 31.62 -13.00 18.05
N HIS A 208 31.89 -14.15 18.68
CA HIS A 208 31.66 -15.46 18.07
C HIS A 208 30.17 -15.82 18.19
N VAL A 209 29.36 -15.43 17.20
CA VAL A 209 27.93 -15.81 17.13
C VAL A 209 27.80 -17.33 17.10
N THR A 210 28.65 -17.99 16.32
CA THR A 210 28.84 -19.45 16.37
C THR A 210 30.34 -19.76 16.30
N ARG A 211 30.71 -21.04 16.38
CA ARG A 211 32.12 -21.45 16.22
C ARG A 211 32.75 -20.97 14.90
N GLN A 212 31.98 -20.93 13.81
CA GLN A 212 32.47 -20.58 12.47
C GLN A 212 32.11 -19.15 12.04
N LEU A 213 31.23 -18.47 12.79
CA LEU A 213 30.72 -17.15 12.44
C LEU A 213 31.13 -16.14 13.50
N VAL A 214 31.95 -15.20 13.07
CA VAL A 214 32.45 -14.10 13.87
C VAL A 214 31.89 -12.80 13.32
N VAL A 215 31.44 -11.91 14.20
CA VAL A 215 30.97 -10.57 13.85
C VAL A 215 31.75 -9.53 14.65
N GLU A 216 32.07 -8.42 14.00
CA GLU A 216 32.83 -7.31 14.59
C GLU A 216 31.91 -6.23 15.14
N ARG A 217 30.61 -6.33 14.85
CA ARG A 217 29.59 -5.37 15.30
C ARG A 217 28.30 -6.09 15.68
N LEU A 218 27.71 -5.68 16.79
CA LEU A 218 26.44 -6.20 17.28
C LEU A 218 25.47 -5.03 17.49
N GLU A 219 24.36 -5.02 16.75
CA GLU A 219 23.34 -3.98 16.83
C GLU A 219 22.02 -4.53 17.35
N ARG A 220 21.42 -3.87 18.35
CA ARG A 220 20.06 -4.13 18.80
C ARG A 220 19.09 -3.21 18.07
N LEU A 221 18.01 -3.76 17.54
CA LEU A 221 16.96 -2.99 16.86
C LEU A 221 15.72 -2.85 17.74
N SER A 222 15.07 -1.68 17.65
CA SER A 222 13.81 -1.39 18.34
C SER A 222 12.58 -2.03 17.68
N GLU A 223 12.66 -2.30 16.38
CA GLU A 223 11.58 -2.83 15.55
C GLU A 223 12.16 -3.78 14.49
N ILE A 224 11.29 -4.57 13.85
CA ILE A 224 11.68 -5.44 12.74
C ILE A 224 11.76 -4.61 11.45
N PRO A 225 12.95 -4.47 10.84
CA PRO A 225 13.08 -3.73 9.61
C PRO A 225 12.50 -4.53 8.45
N SER A 226 11.85 -3.79 7.57
CA SER A 226 11.33 -4.28 6.29
C SER A 226 12.38 -4.38 5.19
N ALA A 227 13.52 -3.74 5.40
CA ALA A 227 14.69 -3.74 4.54
C ALA A 227 15.95 -3.79 5.39
N TRP A 228 16.87 -4.68 5.04
CA TRP A 228 18.06 -4.95 5.83
C TRP A 228 19.29 -4.36 5.14
N PRO A 229 20.00 -3.41 5.75
CA PRO A 229 21.29 -2.96 5.24
C PRO A 229 22.33 -4.06 5.41
N VAL A 230 23.34 -4.06 4.54
CA VAL A 230 24.48 -4.97 4.60
C VAL A 230 25.72 -4.10 4.72
N LEU A 231 26.14 -3.83 5.96
CA LEU A 231 27.25 -2.92 6.26
C LEU A 231 28.59 -3.45 5.75
N ASP A 232 29.63 -2.62 5.72
CA ASP A 232 31.00 -3.06 5.42
C ASP A 232 31.63 -3.87 6.57
N THR A 233 31.18 -3.61 7.79
CA THR A 233 31.59 -4.34 8.98
C THR A 233 30.73 -5.59 9.15
N PRO A 234 31.31 -6.79 9.38
CA PRO A 234 30.56 -7.99 9.72
C PRO A 234 29.65 -7.76 10.92
N THR A 235 28.35 -7.61 10.67
CA THR A 235 27.38 -7.15 11.67
C THR A 235 26.34 -8.21 11.96
N ALA A 236 26.02 -8.37 13.24
CA ALA A 236 24.85 -9.09 13.70
C ALA A 236 23.79 -8.11 14.23
N TYR A 237 22.53 -8.36 13.89
CA TYR A 237 21.38 -7.62 14.38
C TYR A 237 20.60 -8.48 15.38
N ILE A 238 20.43 -8.00 16.61
CA ILE A 238 19.57 -8.60 17.63
C ILE A 238 18.20 -7.96 17.55
N LEU A 239 17.20 -8.81 17.47
CA LEU A 239 15.79 -8.45 17.57
C LEU A 239 15.27 -8.91 18.92
N ASP A 240 14.69 -7.98 19.68
CA ASP A 240 13.89 -8.30 20.84
C ASP A 240 12.42 -8.50 20.42
N LEU A 241 11.95 -9.73 20.54
CA LEU A 241 10.60 -10.16 20.18
C LEU A 241 9.72 -10.36 21.43
N SER A 242 10.13 -9.81 22.58
CA SER A 242 9.40 -9.92 23.85
C SER A 242 8.11 -9.10 23.83
N ASP A 243 8.08 -8.01 23.06
CA ASP A 243 6.93 -7.12 22.91
C ASP A 243 5.70 -7.91 22.42
N PRO A 244 4.55 -7.79 23.10
CA PRO A 244 3.30 -8.40 22.68
C PRO A 244 2.91 -8.16 21.21
N LYS A 245 3.30 -7.02 20.60
CA LYS A 245 2.99 -6.74 19.18
C LYS A 245 3.62 -7.75 18.21
N HIS A 246 4.74 -8.38 18.60
CA HIS A 246 5.43 -9.38 17.81
C HIS A 246 4.86 -10.80 17.99
N ARG A 247 3.84 -10.97 18.85
CA ARG A 247 3.16 -12.26 19.06
C ARG A 247 2.07 -12.43 18.02
N LEU A 248 2.48 -12.84 16.82
CA LEU A 248 1.52 -13.26 15.81
C LEU A 248 1.01 -14.66 16.12
N TYR A 249 -0.29 -14.87 15.97
CA TYR A 249 -0.93 -16.17 16.10
C TYR A 249 -1.37 -16.65 14.72
N GLU A 250 -1.04 -17.90 14.37
CA GLU A 250 -1.57 -18.54 13.17
C GLU A 250 -3.08 -18.75 13.37
N GLN A 251 -3.89 -17.94 12.68
CA GLN A 251 -5.36 -18.05 12.72
C GLN A 251 -5.82 -19.43 12.26
N ASP A 252 -5.15 -20.00 11.25
CA ASP A 252 -5.54 -21.26 10.63
C ASP A 252 -5.10 -22.51 11.41
N LYS A 253 -4.16 -22.38 12.36
CA LYS A 253 -3.63 -23.50 13.16
C LYS A 253 -3.99 -23.40 14.65
N GLY A 254 -5.22 -22.99 14.92
CA GLY A 254 -5.75 -22.97 16.29
C GLY A 254 -5.05 -21.98 17.21
N GLY A 255 -4.49 -20.89 16.66
CA GLY A 255 -3.86 -19.84 17.45
C GLY A 255 -2.47 -20.19 17.99
N SER A 256 -1.70 -21.04 17.31
CA SER A 256 -0.28 -21.23 17.68
C SER A 256 0.54 -19.98 17.36
N VAL A 257 1.43 -19.57 18.26
CA VAL A 257 2.33 -18.42 18.04
C VAL A 257 3.25 -18.73 16.85
N CYS A 258 3.27 -17.83 15.87
CA CYS A 258 4.16 -17.88 14.72
C CYS A 258 5.62 -17.92 15.19
N MET A 259 6.43 -18.72 14.51
CA MET A 259 7.87 -18.72 14.76
C MET A 259 8.50 -17.39 14.31
N PRO A 260 9.59 -16.93 14.96
CA PRO A 260 10.28 -15.70 14.57
C PRO A 260 10.68 -15.61 13.09
N ASP A 261 11.06 -16.71 12.43
CA ASP A 261 11.40 -16.71 11.00
C ASP A 261 10.19 -16.32 10.13
N PHE A 262 9.00 -16.79 10.50
CA PHE A 262 7.77 -16.43 9.81
C PHE A 262 7.44 -14.95 10.00
N LEU A 263 7.56 -14.45 11.24
CA LEU A 263 7.38 -13.03 11.56
C LEU A 263 8.33 -12.15 10.72
N LEU A 264 9.62 -12.48 10.67
CA LEU A 264 10.60 -11.73 9.86
C LEU A 264 10.26 -11.75 8.37
N LYS A 265 9.80 -12.89 7.85
CA LYS A 265 9.33 -12.99 6.46
C LYS A 265 8.07 -12.16 6.20
N GLN A 266 7.22 -11.91 7.20
CA GLN A 266 6.04 -11.05 7.02
C GLN A 266 6.41 -9.57 6.92
N TYR A 267 7.38 -9.11 7.70
CA TYR A 267 7.87 -7.73 7.67
C TYR A 267 8.81 -7.46 6.49
N ASP A 268 9.57 -8.46 6.05
CA ASP A 268 10.40 -8.38 4.85
C ASP A 268 9.58 -8.09 3.59
N ASN A 269 10.12 -7.27 2.68
CA ASN A 269 9.55 -6.92 1.37
C ASN A 269 9.55 -8.07 0.33
N ASP A 270 9.44 -9.31 0.80
CA ASP A 270 9.62 -10.53 0.01
C ASP A 270 10.97 -10.58 -0.72
N LEU A 271 11.99 -9.87 -0.22
CA LEU A 271 13.34 -9.85 -0.79
C LEU A 271 14.06 -11.18 -0.56
N TRP A 272 13.70 -11.92 0.48
CA TRP A 272 14.38 -13.15 0.85
C TRP A 272 13.58 -14.40 0.44
N LYS A 273 14.27 -15.40 -0.12
CA LYS A 273 13.74 -16.76 -0.31
C LYS A 273 14.39 -17.71 0.68
N SER A 274 13.59 -18.58 1.27
CA SER A 274 14.08 -19.63 2.16
C SER A 274 14.79 -20.71 1.35
N SER A 275 15.96 -21.13 1.81
CA SER A 275 16.43 -22.48 1.46
C SER A 275 15.57 -23.49 2.21
N SER A 276 15.27 -24.64 1.58
CA SER A 276 14.26 -25.62 1.99
C SER A 276 14.69 -26.54 3.14
N GLY A 277 15.60 -26.11 4.01
CA GLY A 277 16.10 -26.91 5.13
C GLY A 277 16.18 -26.11 6.42
N ARG A 278 15.49 -26.58 7.46
CA ARG A 278 15.82 -26.21 8.85
C ARG A 278 16.90 -27.19 9.30
N GLU A 279 18.11 -26.71 9.47
CA GLU A 279 19.17 -27.50 10.10
C GLU A 279 18.96 -27.47 11.62
N SER A 280 19.08 -28.63 12.26
CA SER A 280 18.84 -28.79 13.69
C SER A 280 20.03 -28.34 14.52
N GLY A 281 19.76 -27.46 15.50
CA GLY A 281 20.58 -27.20 16.69
C GLY A 281 22.01 -26.70 16.47
N VAL A 282 22.20 -25.38 16.38
CA VAL A 282 23.52 -24.73 16.41
C VAL A 282 23.69 -23.97 17.72
N ALA A 283 24.76 -24.26 18.48
CA ALA A 283 25.12 -23.46 19.64
C ALA A 283 25.49 -22.03 19.21
N THR A 284 24.73 -21.05 19.71
CA THR A 284 24.80 -19.66 19.28
C THR A 284 24.88 -18.74 20.48
N THR A 285 25.88 -17.87 20.50
CA THR A 285 26.01 -16.81 21.51
C THR A 285 25.23 -15.59 21.03
N LEU A 286 24.18 -15.20 21.77
CA LEU A 286 23.33 -14.08 21.37
C LEU A 286 23.93 -12.74 21.79
N GLU A 287 24.50 -12.65 22.99
CA GLU A 287 25.10 -11.44 23.54
C GLU A 287 26.46 -11.76 24.20
N PRO A 288 27.43 -10.81 24.20
CA PRO A 288 28.72 -11.01 24.87
C PRO A 288 28.55 -11.39 26.34
N GLY A 289 29.37 -12.34 26.81
CA GLY A 289 29.33 -12.81 28.20
C GLY A 289 28.16 -13.72 28.57
N THR A 290 27.25 -14.02 27.62
CA THR A 290 26.18 -15.01 27.83
C THR A 290 26.60 -16.39 27.37
N GLU A 291 26.04 -17.43 27.99
CA GLU A 291 26.23 -18.81 27.54
C GLU A 291 25.59 -19.02 26.16
N ALA A 292 26.22 -19.87 25.34
CA ALA A 292 25.69 -20.21 24.03
C ALA A 292 24.38 -21.00 24.17
N VAL A 293 23.34 -20.57 23.47
CA VAL A 293 22.04 -21.24 23.45
C VAL A 293 21.87 -22.05 22.16
N THR A 294 21.13 -23.14 22.24
CA THR A 294 20.86 -23.96 21.04
C THR A 294 19.82 -23.26 20.18
N CYS A 295 20.17 -22.95 18.93
CA CYS A 295 19.31 -22.24 17.98
C CYS A 295 18.99 -23.09 16.74
N PHE A 296 17.78 -22.92 16.21
CA PHE A 296 17.47 -23.23 14.81
C PHE A 296 18.15 -22.20 13.91
N ARG A 297 18.64 -22.68 12.76
CA ARG A 297 19.25 -21.83 11.73
C ARG A 297 18.35 -21.77 10.50
N ALA A 298 17.93 -20.57 10.11
CA ALA A 298 17.23 -20.32 8.86
C ALA A 298 18.13 -19.54 7.90
N ARG A 299 18.55 -20.18 6.81
CA ARG A 299 19.36 -19.56 5.74
C ARG A 299 18.46 -19.07 4.62
N LEU A 300 18.55 -17.78 4.35
CA LEU A 300 17.79 -17.10 3.32
C LEU A 300 18.75 -16.53 2.27
N LEU A 301 18.34 -16.62 1.00
CA LEU A 301 19.06 -16.02 -0.12
C LEU A 301 18.24 -14.85 -0.65
N CYS A 302 18.90 -13.75 -1.01
CA CYS A 302 18.20 -12.66 -1.68
C CYS A 302 17.61 -13.16 -3.01
N LYS A 303 16.38 -12.74 -3.33
CA LYS A 303 15.72 -13.08 -4.60
C LYS A 303 16.24 -12.25 -5.77
N GLY A 304 17.08 -11.26 -5.51
CA GLY A 304 17.55 -10.31 -6.51
C GLY A 304 16.47 -9.30 -6.91
N ALA A 305 16.65 -8.71 -8.08
CA ALA A 305 15.70 -7.79 -8.69
C ALA A 305 15.51 -8.11 -10.17
N PHE A 306 14.65 -7.36 -10.84
CA PHE A 306 14.63 -7.30 -12.31
C PHE A 306 14.88 -5.86 -12.71
N HIS A 307 15.67 -5.66 -13.75
CA HIS A 307 15.93 -4.33 -14.30
C HIS A 307 15.60 -4.27 -15.78
N CYS A 308 15.36 -3.08 -16.28
CA CYS A 308 15.26 -2.86 -17.72
C CYS A 308 16.59 -3.19 -18.40
N ASN A 309 16.57 -3.83 -19.56
CA ASN A 309 17.77 -4.14 -20.35
C ASN A 309 18.51 -2.89 -20.87
N TYR A 310 17.91 -1.69 -20.77
CA TYR A 310 18.54 -0.40 -21.04
C TYR A 310 18.95 0.36 -19.77
N LEU A 311 19.00 -0.32 -18.61
CA LEU A 311 19.64 0.23 -17.42
C LEU A 311 21.14 0.33 -17.67
N SER A 312 21.76 1.45 -17.24
CA SER A 312 23.21 1.64 -17.39
C SER A 312 23.97 0.56 -16.61
N ASP A 313 25.00 -0.03 -17.22
CA ASP A 313 25.87 -1.01 -16.58
C ASP A 313 26.55 -0.44 -15.33
N ASP A 314 26.82 0.87 -15.31
CA ASP A 314 27.38 1.55 -14.14
C ASP A 314 26.42 1.49 -12.95
N LEU A 315 25.10 1.55 -13.19
CA LEU A 315 24.11 1.38 -12.14
C LEU A 315 23.97 -0.08 -11.71
N ILE A 316 24.34 -1.05 -12.55
CA ILE A 316 24.30 -2.47 -12.19
C ILE A 316 25.53 -2.86 -11.38
N ALA A 317 26.69 -2.33 -11.74
CA ALA A 317 27.99 -2.69 -11.16
C ALA A 317 28.23 -2.16 -9.73
N ILE A 318 27.40 -1.24 -9.24
CA ILE A 318 27.56 -0.68 -7.90
C ILE A 318 27.12 -1.69 -6.84
N GLU A 319 28.07 -2.10 -6.00
CA GLU A 319 27.80 -2.77 -4.73
C GLU A 319 27.03 -1.83 -3.82
N ARG A 320 25.87 -2.29 -3.31
CA ARG A 320 25.01 -1.48 -2.45
C ARG A 320 24.91 -2.09 -1.07
N ARG A 321 25.27 -1.27 -0.09
CA ARG A 321 25.37 -1.63 1.32
C ARG A 321 24.35 -0.90 2.20
N GLY A 322 23.90 0.28 1.74
CA GLY A 322 22.88 1.08 2.39
C GLY A 322 21.51 1.06 1.70
N VAL A 323 20.50 1.60 2.40
CA VAL A 323 19.16 1.85 1.85
C VAL A 323 19.14 3.21 1.17
N GLU A 324 19.75 3.32 0.00
CA GLU A 324 19.67 4.55 -0.80
C GLU A 324 18.36 4.57 -1.61
N PRO A 325 17.51 5.59 -1.44
CA PRO A 325 16.32 5.74 -2.27
C PRO A 325 16.73 6.07 -3.71
N VAL A 326 16.36 5.21 -4.66
CA VAL A 326 16.58 5.47 -6.08
C VAL A 326 15.57 6.50 -6.58
N HIS A 327 16.02 7.74 -6.81
CA HIS A 327 15.25 8.74 -7.53
C HIS A 327 15.33 8.48 -9.05
N GLN A 328 14.22 8.03 -9.67
CA GLN A 328 14.15 7.82 -11.12
C GLN A 328 13.66 9.08 -11.86
N PRO A 329 14.27 9.46 -13.01
CA PRO A 329 13.79 10.57 -13.85
C PRO A 329 12.58 10.12 -14.71
N ARG A 330 11.38 10.66 -14.43
CA ARG A 330 10.07 10.14 -14.93
C ARG A 330 9.45 10.87 -16.13
N ALA A 331 9.99 12.03 -16.55
CA ALA A 331 9.27 12.93 -17.46
C ALA A 331 9.35 12.58 -18.96
N ALA A 332 10.52 12.22 -19.49
CA ALA A 332 10.69 11.88 -20.91
C ALA A 332 9.89 10.62 -21.32
N ILE A 333 9.75 9.68 -20.38
CA ILE A 333 9.11 8.39 -20.59
C ILE A 333 7.59 8.51 -20.76
N TYR A 334 6.95 9.45 -20.05
CA TYR A 334 5.51 9.65 -20.15
C TYR A 334 5.11 10.30 -21.49
N ALA A 335 6.00 11.06 -22.14
CA ALA A 335 5.76 11.58 -23.48
C ALA A 335 5.57 10.45 -24.51
N ALA A 336 6.41 9.41 -24.44
CA ALA A 336 6.38 8.27 -25.36
C ALA A 336 5.20 7.31 -25.13
N VAL A 337 4.71 7.15 -23.89
CA VAL A 337 3.49 6.36 -23.61
C VAL A 337 2.24 7.00 -24.23
N VAL A 338 2.26 8.32 -24.42
CA VAL A 338 1.09 9.09 -24.83
C VAL A 338 0.99 9.29 -26.35
N THR A 339 1.97 8.82 -27.13
CA THR A 339 1.94 8.89 -28.60
C THR A 339 1.10 7.80 -29.28
N LYS A 340 0.49 6.86 -28.52
CA LYS A 340 -0.44 5.86 -29.09
C LYS A 340 -1.57 6.53 -29.87
N PRO A 341 -1.92 6.08 -31.10
CA PRO A 341 -2.92 6.73 -31.93
C PRO A 341 -4.30 6.81 -31.25
N CYS A 342 -5.01 7.91 -31.45
CA CYS A 342 -6.34 8.12 -30.88
C CYS A 342 -7.39 7.24 -31.58
N LYS A 343 -8.29 6.62 -30.81
CA LYS A 343 -9.40 5.81 -31.32
C LYS A 343 -10.72 6.58 -31.51
N GLY A 344 -10.71 7.89 -31.23
CA GLY A 344 -11.89 8.75 -31.40
C GLY A 344 -12.24 8.88 -32.88
N VAL A 345 -13.52 8.73 -33.21
CA VAL A 345 -14.07 8.94 -34.56
C VAL A 345 -15.13 10.01 -34.43
N ASP A 346 -14.95 11.12 -35.16
CA ASP A 346 -15.91 12.22 -35.14
C ASP A 346 -17.27 11.72 -35.64
N PRO A 347 -18.34 11.77 -34.83
CA PRO A 347 -19.64 11.26 -35.21
C PRO A 347 -20.27 12.05 -36.37
N THR A 348 -19.83 13.29 -36.61
CA THR A 348 -20.38 14.18 -37.64
C THR A 348 -19.67 13.97 -38.98
N THR A 349 -18.34 13.83 -38.95
CA THR A 349 -17.52 13.75 -40.16
C THR A 349 -17.08 12.33 -40.50
N ILE A 350 -17.23 11.38 -39.57
CA ILE A 350 -16.73 9.99 -39.64
C ILE A 350 -15.19 9.94 -39.80
N VAL A 351 -14.51 11.07 -39.61
CA VAL A 351 -13.05 11.13 -39.70
C VAL A 351 -12.43 10.65 -38.40
N GLN A 352 -11.49 9.71 -38.51
CA GLN A 352 -10.71 9.25 -37.37
C GLN A 352 -9.82 10.39 -36.85
N CYS A 353 -9.82 10.62 -35.54
CA CYS A 353 -9.01 11.64 -34.91
C CYS A 353 -7.53 11.42 -35.22
N SER A 354 -6.87 12.41 -35.84
CA SER A 354 -5.42 12.39 -36.14
C SER A 354 -4.55 12.17 -34.90
N GLY A 355 -5.10 12.43 -33.72
CA GLY A 355 -4.64 11.79 -32.48
C GLY A 355 -3.33 12.31 -31.92
N LEU A 356 -2.84 13.48 -32.36
CA LEU A 356 -1.61 14.04 -31.81
C LEU A 356 -1.79 14.36 -30.31
N PRO A 357 -0.91 13.87 -29.43
CA PRO A 357 -0.99 14.14 -28.00
C PRO A 357 -0.80 15.62 -27.69
N LYS A 358 -1.73 16.16 -26.89
CA LYS A 358 -1.71 17.54 -26.45
C LYS A 358 -2.05 17.59 -24.97
N ILE A 359 -1.29 18.36 -24.20
CA ILE A 359 -1.63 18.64 -22.80
C ILE A 359 -2.86 19.55 -22.80
N HIS A 360 -3.85 19.16 -22.02
CA HIS A 360 -5.05 19.93 -21.76
C HIS A 360 -5.11 20.25 -20.26
N GLU A 361 -5.55 21.46 -19.95
CA GLU A 361 -5.89 21.84 -18.58
C GLU A 361 -7.30 21.35 -18.25
N ARG A 362 -7.47 20.89 -17.02
CA ARG A 362 -8.77 20.60 -16.43
C ARG A 362 -8.81 21.19 -15.04
N THR A 363 -9.80 22.05 -14.83
CA THR A 363 -10.22 22.43 -13.49
C THR A 363 -11.06 21.29 -12.91
N ASP A 364 -10.67 20.78 -11.75
CA ASP A 364 -11.51 19.83 -11.02
C ASP A 364 -12.72 20.54 -10.36
N THR A 365 -13.56 19.78 -9.66
CA THR A 365 -14.73 20.31 -8.94
C THR A 365 -14.37 21.28 -7.80
N HIS A 366 -13.10 21.32 -7.40
CA HIS A 366 -12.58 22.15 -6.31
C HIS A 366 -11.78 23.37 -6.81
N GLY A 367 -11.78 23.63 -8.13
CA GLY A 367 -11.06 24.76 -8.69
C GLY A 367 -9.56 24.51 -8.91
N VAL A 368 -9.05 23.32 -8.60
CA VAL A 368 -7.63 22.98 -8.77
C VAL A 368 -7.36 22.71 -10.25
N ARG A 369 -6.40 23.44 -10.82
CA ARG A 369 -5.92 23.21 -12.19
C ARG A 369 -5.05 21.97 -12.21
N SER A 370 -5.54 20.93 -12.87
CA SER A 370 -4.81 19.71 -13.17
C SER A 370 -4.50 19.64 -14.67
N HIS A 371 -3.45 18.92 -15.04
CA HIS A 371 -3.12 18.68 -16.44
C HIS A 371 -3.37 17.21 -16.78
N PHE A 372 -3.90 16.96 -17.97
CA PHE A 372 -3.99 15.63 -18.54
C PHE A 372 -3.53 15.69 -20.00
N VAL A 373 -3.17 14.55 -20.57
CA VAL A 373 -2.87 14.50 -21.99
C VAL A 373 -4.06 13.93 -22.73
N GLY A 374 -4.61 14.76 -23.61
CA GLY A 374 -5.65 14.40 -24.56
C GLY A 374 -5.07 14.22 -25.97
N CYS A 375 -5.94 14.08 -26.95
CA CYS A 375 -5.56 14.29 -28.36
C CYS A 375 -5.89 15.71 -28.82
N SER A 376 -5.31 16.11 -29.96
CA SER A 376 -5.59 17.38 -30.64
C SER A 376 -7.07 17.59 -30.96
N GLY A 377 -7.81 16.51 -31.24
CA GLY A 377 -9.26 16.53 -31.46
C GLY A 377 -10.11 16.31 -30.20
N HIS A 378 -9.54 16.42 -28.99
CA HIS A 378 -10.30 16.32 -27.76
C HIS A 378 -10.94 17.69 -27.44
N TRP A 379 -12.26 17.77 -27.48
CA TRP A 379 -13.04 18.99 -27.20
C TRP A 379 -14.05 18.71 -26.07
N PRO A 380 -14.53 19.73 -25.32
CA PRO A 380 -15.50 19.53 -24.24
C PRO A 380 -16.76 18.77 -24.65
N ASP A 381 -17.23 18.99 -25.88
CA ASP A 381 -18.45 18.40 -26.43
C ASP A 381 -18.22 17.04 -27.11
N PHE A 382 -16.96 16.63 -27.30
CA PHE A 382 -16.59 15.42 -28.02
C PHE A 382 -15.55 14.60 -27.26
N LYS A 383 -16.04 13.83 -26.28
CA LYS A 383 -15.22 13.01 -25.36
C LYS A 383 -15.22 11.52 -25.66
N ILE A 384 -16.18 11.03 -26.45
CA ILE A 384 -16.41 9.59 -26.63
C ILE A 384 -15.22 8.97 -27.41
N ARG A 385 -14.59 7.94 -26.83
CA ARG A 385 -13.45 7.18 -27.40
C ARG A 385 -12.16 7.98 -27.67
N HIS A 386 -12.07 9.23 -27.20
CA HIS A 386 -10.82 9.98 -27.24
C HIS A 386 -9.83 9.49 -26.19
N ARG A 387 -8.54 9.63 -26.50
CA ARG A 387 -7.46 9.37 -25.53
C ARG A 387 -7.50 10.43 -24.44
N THR A 388 -7.50 9.99 -23.18
CA THR A 388 -7.25 10.83 -22.01
C THR A 388 -6.34 10.08 -21.05
N SER A 389 -5.18 10.66 -20.73
CA SER A 389 -4.22 10.10 -19.76
C SER A 389 -3.92 11.15 -18.70
N ILE A 390 -4.18 10.82 -17.43
CA ILE A 390 -3.88 11.71 -16.29
C ILE A 390 -2.37 11.78 -16.13
N ILE A 391 -1.81 12.98 -16.05
CA ILE A 391 -0.37 13.20 -15.81
C ILE A 391 -0.11 12.98 -14.33
N PRO A 392 0.76 12.02 -13.93
CA PRO A 392 1.16 11.86 -12.54
C PRO A 392 1.81 13.13 -11.99
N PRO A 393 1.57 13.49 -10.72
CA PRO A 393 2.03 14.76 -10.13
C PRO A 393 3.55 14.93 -10.12
N GLU A 394 4.30 13.83 -10.14
CA GLU A 394 5.77 13.82 -10.17
C GLU A 394 6.38 14.14 -11.54
N ILE A 395 5.56 14.31 -12.59
CA ILE A 395 6.03 14.60 -13.94
C ILE A 395 6.09 16.11 -14.15
N ASN A 396 7.26 16.61 -14.53
CA ASN A 396 7.41 17.99 -14.96
C ASN A 396 6.61 18.23 -16.25
N VAL A 397 5.47 18.92 -16.10
CA VAL A 397 4.51 19.20 -17.18
C VAL A 397 5.15 20.02 -18.30
N GLU A 398 6.04 20.95 -17.97
CA GLU A 398 6.74 21.78 -18.97
C GLU A 398 7.68 20.95 -19.83
N LEU A 399 8.45 20.05 -19.21
CA LEU A 399 9.34 19.14 -19.93
C LEU A 399 8.54 18.17 -20.81
N LEU A 400 7.43 17.63 -20.29
CA LEU A 400 6.50 16.81 -21.06
C LEU A 400 5.92 17.59 -22.26
N GLN A 401 5.57 18.86 -22.08
CA GLN A 401 5.03 19.70 -23.15
C GLN A 401 6.04 19.91 -24.29
N LYS A 402 7.32 20.14 -23.95
CA LYS A 402 8.42 20.23 -24.92
C LYS A 402 8.58 18.91 -25.68
N CYS A 403 8.57 17.79 -24.97
CA CYS A 403 8.64 16.45 -25.57
C CYS A 403 7.50 16.19 -26.57
N LEU A 404 6.25 16.53 -26.22
CA LEU A 404 5.08 16.31 -27.08
C LEU A 404 5.06 17.19 -28.33
N LYS A 405 5.76 18.31 -28.33
CA LYS A 405 5.89 19.22 -29.48
C LYS A 405 7.09 18.88 -30.37
N HIS A 406 7.86 17.85 -30.04
CA HIS A 406 9.15 17.56 -30.68
C HIS A 406 10.13 18.74 -30.65
N GLU A 407 10.00 19.63 -29.65
CA GLU A 407 10.97 20.70 -29.44
C GLU A 407 12.29 20.06 -28.97
N GLN A 408 13.42 20.53 -29.49
CA GLN A 408 14.73 20.11 -28.99
C GLN A 408 14.82 20.46 -27.50
N LEU A 409 14.89 19.42 -26.67
CA LEU A 409 15.39 19.55 -25.31
C LEU A 409 16.86 20.02 -25.42
N CYS A 410 17.29 20.92 -24.54
CA CYS A 410 18.53 21.67 -24.71
C CYS A 410 19.73 20.73 -25.00
N GLU A 411 20.48 21.04 -26.06
CA GLU A 411 21.59 20.21 -26.57
C GLU A 411 22.57 19.83 -25.44
N GLY A 412 22.59 18.54 -25.12
CA GLY A 412 23.46 17.95 -24.10
C GLY A 412 22.94 16.64 -23.48
N GLN A 413 21.65 16.29 -23.66
CA GLN A 413 21.03 15.12 -23.01
C GLN A 413 20.27 14.16 -23.96
N ASP A 414 20.16 14.45 -25.26
CA ASP A 414 19.04 13.92 -26.06
C ASP A 414 19.44 13.30 -27.41
N LYS A 415 19.97 12.07 -27.39
CA LYS A 415 19.89 11.19 -28.58
C LYS A 415 19.34 9.81 -28.26
N ASP A 416 19.51 9.35 -27.03
CA ASP A 416 18.87 8.15 -26.50
C ASP A 416 18.08 8.54 -25.25
N SER A 417 16.99 7.83 -24.94
CA SER A 417 16.40 7.96 -23.60
C SER A 417 17.53 7.79 -22.59
N PRO A 418 17.73 8.73 -21.63
CA PRO A 418 18.70 8.50 -20.56
C PRO A 418 18.44 7.13 -19.97
N SER A 419 19.52 6.39 -19.70
CA SER A 419 19.50 4.97 -19.31
C SER A 419 18.34 4.69 -18.36
N CYS A 420 17.55 3.67 -18.67
CA CYS A 420 16.34 3.37 -17.91
C CYS A 420 16.71 3.00 -16.46
N GLY A 421 16.37 3.85 -15.49
CA GLY A 421 16.61 3.56 -14.06
C GLY A 421 15.70 2.47 -13.47
N THR A 422 14.92 1.74 -14.28
CA THR A 422 13.85 0.88 -13.79
C THR A 422 14.40 -0.41 -13.22
N ILE A 423 14.18 -0.55 -11.91
CA ILE A 423 14.46 -1.76 -11.16
C ILE A 423 13.20 -2.08 -10.36
N ILE A 424 12.74 -3.32 -10.43
CA ILE A 424 11.54 -3.80 -9.75
C ILE A 424 11.84 -5.07 -8.94
N PRO A 425 11.04 -5.38 -7.91
CA PRO A 425 11.29 -6.55 -7.07
C PRO A 425 11.16 -7.84 -7.87
N ALA A 426 11.94 -8.86 -7.51
CA ALA A 426 11.92 -10.17 -8.17
C ALA A 426 10.52 -10.80 -8.25
N ARG A 427 9.67 -10.57 -7.23
CA ARG A 427 8.28 -11.05 -7.21
C ARG A 427 7.45 -10.47 -8.37
N VAL A 428 7.65 -9.20 -8.68
CA VAL A 428 6.92 -8.49 -9.76
C VAL A 428 7.56 -8.80 -11.10
N GLY A 429 8.89 -8.72 -11.18
CA GLY A 429 9.64 -8.92 -12.43
C GLY A 429 9.45 -10.30 -13.05
N LYS A 430 9.31 -11.36 -12.24
CA LYS A 430 8.99 -12.70 -12.76
C LYS A 430 7.69 -12.79 -13.58
N ARG A 431 6.74 -11.88 -13.34
CA ARG A 431 5.44 -11.84 -14.04
C ARG A 431 5.41 -10.78 -15.14
N LYS A 432 6.50 -10.04 -15.32
CA LYS A 432 6.55 -8.86 -16.17
C LYS A 432 7.77 -8.94 -17.08
N GLU A 433 7.54 -9.43 -18.29
CA GLU A 433 8.58 -9.63 -19.30
C GLU A 433 9.09 -8.32 -19.90
N GLU A 434 8.23 -7.28 -19.92
CA GLU A 434 8.50 -5.99 -20.57
C GLU A 434 8.56 -4.84 -19.56
N CYS A 435 9.44 -3.87 -19.79
CA CYS A 435 9.47 -2.64 -19.03
C CYS A 435 8.16 -1.87 -19.22
N SER A 436 7.58 -1.32 -18.15
CA SER A 436 6.36 -0.48 -18.29
C SER A 436 6.65 0.88 -18.91
N PHE A 437 7.92 1.24 -18.97
CA PHE A 437 8.37 2.52 -19.47
C PHE A 437 8.66 2.37 -20.95
N ALA A 438 8.28 3.38 -21.72
CA ALA A 438 8.59 3.43 -23.15
C ALA A 438 10.07 3.74 -23.34
N HIS A 439 10.68 3.12 -24.35
CA HIS A 439 12.08 3.30 -24.68
C HIS A 439 12.22 3.79 -26.12
N ILE A 440 13.14 4.73 -26.33
CA ILE A 440 13.52 5.20 -27.64
C ILE A 440 15.02 4.92 -27.78
N VAL A 441 15.37 4.15 -28.80
CA VAL A 441 16.74 3.75 -29.12
C VAL A 441 16.94 4.01 -30.60
N ASP A 442 17.97 4.80 -30.95
CA ASP A 442 18.24 5.20 -32.33
C ASP A 442 17.04 5.88 -33.03
N GLY A 443 16.21 6.61 -32.25
CA GLY A 443 15.01 7.29 -32.76
C GLY A 443 13.79 6.39 -32.97
N GLU A 444 13.89 5.09 -32.74
CA GLU A 444 12.77 4.15 -32.84
C GLU A 444 12.22 3.76 -31.46
N HIS A 445 10.89 3.58 -31.39
CA HIS A 445 10.26 3.08 -30.18
C HIS A 445 10.52 1.58 -30.05
N VAL A 446 11.18 1.18 -28.97
CA VAL A 446 11.48 -0.21 -28.67
C VAL A 446 10.79 -0.65 -27.38
N THR A 447 10.33 -1.90 -27.37
CA THR A 447 9.82 -2.53 -26.15
C THR A 447 11.00 -3.11 -25.38
N ALA A 448 11.34 -2.51 -24.26
CA ALA A 448 12.42 -3.01 -23.42
C ALA A 448 11.99 -4.23 -22.61
N LEU A 449 12.95 -5.11 -22.37
CA LEU A 449 12.75 -6.33 -21.61
C LEU A 449 13.20 -6.15 -20.16
N MET A 450 12.52 -6.83 -19.25
CA MET A 450 12.94 -6.95 -17.86
C MET A 450 13.87 -8.16 -17.71
N VAL A 451 15.11 -7.91 -17.35
CA VAL A 451 16.16 -8.91 -17.18
C VAL A 451 16.36 -9.19 -15.69
N PRO A 452 16.48 -10.47 -15.28
CA PRO A 452 16.76 -10.81 -13.89
C PRO A 452 18.17 -10.36 -13.48
N MET A 453 18.27 -9.80 -12.27
CA MET A 453 19.51 -9.43 -11.60
C MET A 453 19.68 -10.32 -10.37
N ASP A 454 20.54 -11.33 -10.48
CA ASP A 454 20.83 -12.23 -9.37
C ASP A 454 21.60 -11.51 -8.27
N CYS A 455 21.28 -11.84 -7.02
CA CYS A 455 21.95 -11.31 -5.84
C CYS A 455 22.51 -12.46 -5.01
N GLN A 456 23.79 -12.36 -4.66
CA GLN A 456 24.50 -13.39 -3.90
C GLN A 456 24.39 -13.20 -2.38
N THR A 457 23.86 -12.06 -1.92
CA THR A 457 23.70 -11.76 -0.50
C THR A 457 22.85 -12.83 0.18
N ARG A 458 23.38 -13.33 1.30
CA ARG A 458 22.73 -14.32 2.16
C ARG A 458 22.44 -13.70 3.52
N MET A 459 21.30 -14.06 4.07
CA MET A 459 20.91 -13.71 5.43
C MET A 459 20.75 -15.01 6.22
N THR A 460 21.28 -15.07 7.42
CA THR A 460 21.05 -16.19 8.34
C THR A 460 20.38 -15.68 9.60
N ILE A 461 19.31 -16.35 10.00
CA ILE A 461 18.58 -16.03 11.23
C ILE A 461 18.79 -17.20 12.19
N TYR A 462 19.26 -16.91 13.40
CA TYR A 462 19.32 -17.88 14.48
C TYR A 462 18.20 -17.60 15.48
N ILE A 463 17.44 -18.65 15.77
CA ILE A 463 16.24 -18.61 16.60
C ILE A 463 16.40 -19.63 17.72
N PRO A 464 16.40 -19.22 19.00
CA PRO A 464 16.52 -20.14 20.12
C PRO A 464 15.47 -21.25 20.08
N HIS A 465 15.88 -22.49 20.40
CA HIS A 465 14.95 -23.59 20.62
C HIS A 465 14.08 -23.35 21.85
N ASP A 466 14.66 -22.75 22.88
CA ASP A 466 13.94 -22.35 24.08
C ASP A 466 13.00 -21.19 23.76
N LYS A 467 11.69 -21.50 23.77
CA LYS A 467 10.63 -20.53 23.49
C LYS A 467 10.51 -19.43 24.54
N THR A 468 11.16 -19.55 25.69
CA THR A 468 11.21 -18.48 26.70
C THR A 468 12.11 -17.33 26.26
N ILE A 469 13.14 -17.63 25.46
CA ILE A 469 14.06 -16.64 24.91
C ILE A 469 13.40 -16.00 23.69
N LYS A 470 12.84 -14.81 23.87
CA LYS A 470 12.17 -14.03 22.81
C LYS A 470 13.15 -13.14 22.05
N LYS A 471 14.29 -13.69 21.65
CA LYS A 471 15.29 -12.97 20.83
C LYS A 471 15.55 -13.72 19.52
N ALA A 472 15.93 -13.00 18.49
CA ALA A 472 16.49 -13.59 17.28
C ALA A 472 17.74 -12.80 16.88
N ILE A 473 18.75 -13.47 16.32
CA ILE A 473 19.94 -12.82 15.79
C ILE A 473 20.02 -13.03 14.28
N VAL A 474 20.15 -11.94 13.54
CA VAL A 474 20.20 -11.89 12.08
C VAL A 474 21.61 -11.50 11.66
N VAL A 475 22.20 -12.23 10.73
CA VAL A 475 23.57 -12.00 10.25
C VAL A 475 23.63 -12.09 8.74
N PHE A 476 24.64 -11.46 8.14
CA PHE A 476 24.93 -11.51 6.70
C PHE A 476 26.29 -12.21 6.47
N PRO A 477 26.33 -13.55 6.35
CA PRO A 477 27.58 -14.27 6.21
C PRO A 477 28.34 -13.86 4.95
N GLY A 478 29.65 -13.67 5.08
CA GLY A 478 30.53 -13.25 3.97
C GLY A 478 30.37 -11.79 3.57
N ASN A 479 29.49 -11.05 4.24
CA ASN A 479 29.31 -9.61 4.09
C ASN A 479 29.15 -9.12 2.63
N SER A 480 28.48 -9.92 1.83
CA SER A 480 28.32 -9.66 0.39
C SER A 480 27.23 -8.62 0.14
N ALA A 481 27.64 -7.46 -0.37
CA ALA A 481 26.72 -6.37 -0.72
C ALA A 481 25.62 -6.81 -1.69
N HIS A 482 24.49 -6.11 -1.67
CA HIS A 482 23.45 -6.33 -2.67
C HIS A 482 23.95 -5.84 -4.04
N SER A 483 23.64 -6.60 -5.10
CA SER A 483 23.88 -6.22 -6.50
C SER A 483 22.80 -5.30 -7.06
N HIS A 484 21.72 -5.06 -6.30
CA HIS A 484 20.61 -4.21 -6.65
C HIS A 484 20.32 -3.22 -5.52
N PRO A 485 19.65 -2.09 -5.81
CA PRO A 485 19.18 -1.21 -4.76
C PRO A 485 18.18 -1.93 -3.87
N VAL A 486 18.18 -1.55 -2.61
CA VAL A 486 17.12 -1.92 -1.68
C VAL A 486 15.83 -1.26 -2.18
N LEU A 487 14.89 -2.08 -2.65
CA LEU A 487 13.69 -1.57 -3.28
C LEU A 487 12.71 -1.06 -2.22
N LEU A 488 11.93 -0.04 -2.60
CA LEU A 488 10.95 0.60 -1.74
C LEU A 488 9.91 -0.39 -1.18
N LEU A 489 9.31 0.02 -0.07
CA LEU A 489 8.33 -0.73 0.72
C LEU A 489 7.02 -1.00 -0.01
N TRP A 490 6.98 -2.06 -0.81
CA TRP A 490 5.79 -2.39 -1.62
C TRP A 490 4.88 -3.41 -0.96
N LYS A 491 5.38 -4.13 0.04
CA LYS A 491 4.57 -5.05 0.83
C LYS A 491 4.04 -4.32 2.07
N ALA A 492 2.73 -4.33 2.26
CA ALA A 492 2.17 -3.88 3.54
C ALA A 492 2.58 -4.86 4.63
N THR A 493 3.24 -4.35 5.67
CA THR A 493 3.52 -5.11 6.90
C THR A 493 2.21 -5.48 7.59
N GLN A 494 2.28 -6.41 8.54
CA GLN A 494 1.10 -6.85 9.28
C GLN A 494 0.46 -5.66 10.04
N ASP A 495 1.26 -4.83 10.70
CA ASP A 495 0.77 -3.65 11.42
C ASP A 495 0.02 -2.68 10.49
N VAL A 496 0.54 -2.46 9.27
CA VAL A 496 -0.10 -1.60 8.26
C VAL A 496 -1.45 -2.18 7.85
N LYS A 497 -1.53 -3.50 7.66
CA LYS A 497 -2.80 -4.17 7.32
C LYS A 497 -3.79 -4.06 8.47
N GLU A 498 -3.36 -4.26 9.71
CA GLU A 498 -4.20 -4.17 10.90
C GLU A 498 -4.70 -2.75 11.15
N MET A 499 -3.84 -1.74 10.98
CA MET A 499 -4.23 -0.33 11.09
C MET A 499 -5.25 0.04 10.00
N PHE A 500 -5.04 -0.41 8.76
CA PHE A 500 -6.01 -0.19 7.69
C PHE A 500 -7.33 -0.93 7.96
N ALA A 501 -7.27 -2.17 8.46
CA ALA A 501 -8.45 -2.94 8.86
C ALA A 501 -9.22 -2.26 10.01
N LYS A 502 -8.53 -1.70 11.02
CA LYS A 502 -9.16 -0.91 12.08
C LYS A 502 -9.90 0.31 11.51
N ALA A 503 -9.30 0.98 10.53
CA ALA A 503 -9.92 2.11 9.86
C ALA A 503 -11.19 1.70 9.07
N VAL A 504 -11.16 0.56 8.37
CA VAL A 504 -12.33 -0.03 7.69
C VAL A 504 -13.43 -0.39 8.68
N ASN A 505 -13.08 -1.06 9.78
CA ASN A 505 -14.05 -1.46 10.81
C ASN A 505 -14.69 -0.24 11.50
N LYS A 506 -13.94 0.82 11.77
CA LYS A 506 -14.47 2.08 12.33
C LYS A 506 -15.43 2.80 11.37
N HIS A 507 -15.18 2.74 10.07
CA HIS A 507 -16.13 3.28 9.08
C HIS A 507 -17.40 2.44 9.00
N GLY A 508 -17.27 1.13 9.13
CA GLY A 508 -18.30 0.15 8.81
C GLY A 508 -17.91 -0.62 7.55
N VAL A 509 -18.02 -1.93 7.63
CA VAL A 509 -17.58 -2.86 6.58
C VAL A 509 -18.56 -2.89 5.39
N LEU A 510 -19.85 -2.66 5.64
CA LEU A 510 -20.90 -2.60 4.63
C LEU A 510 -20.76 -1.34 3.77
N GLY A 511 -20.73 -1.53 2.45
CA GLY A 511 -20.60 -0.42 1.50
C GLY A 511 -19.24 0.26 1.51
N ALA A 512 -18.24 -0.28 2.24
CA ALA A 512 -16.87 0.19 2.24
C ALA A 512 -16.26 0.00 0.84
N THR A 513 -15.76 1.09 0.27
CA THR A 513 -15.01 1.09 -0.99
C THR A 513 -13.71 1.85 -0.79
N VAL A 514 -12.70 1.61 -1.63
CA VAL A 514 -11.41 2.32 -1.55
C VAL A 514 -11.62 3.84 -1.58
N SER A 515 -12.49 4.33 -2.47
CA SER A 515 -12.75 5.77 -2.57
C SER A 515 -13.37 6.34 -1.28
N LYS A 516 -14.34 5.63 -0.68
CA LYS A 516 -14.93 6.06 0.58
C LYS A 516 -13.88 6.07 1.69
N ILE A 517 -13.17 4.96 1.88
CA ILE A 517 -12.13 4.83 2.91
C ILE A 517 -11.02 5.89 2.76
N ASP A 518 -10.48 6.12 1.57
CA ASP A 518 -9.39 7.07 1.36
C ASP A 518 -9.77 8.54 1.67
N THR A 519 -11.04 8.91 1.47
CA THR A 519 -11.52 10.29 1.66
C THR A 519 -11.90 10.62 3.10
N LEU A 520 -12.09 9.60 3.94
CA LEU A 520 -12.67 9.80 5.26
C LEU A 520 -11.66 10.40 6.27
N PRO A 521 -12.06 11.44 7.02
CA PRO A 521 -11.23 12.00 8.09
C PRO A 521 -10.84 10.97 9.17
N ILE A 522 -11.74 10.04 9.50
CA ILE A 522 -11.46 8.99 10.50
C ILE A 522 -10.30 8.09 10.08
N VAL A 523 -10.14 7.85 8.78
CA VAL A 523 -9.06 7.01 8.27
C VAL A 523 -7.73 7.74 8.40
N LYS A 524 -7.70 9.06 8.14
CA LYS A 524 -6.52 9.87 8.43
C LYS A 524 -6.18 9.83 9.92
N HIS A 525 -7.18 9.94 10.81
CA HIS A 525 -6.95 9.84 12.25
C HIS A 525 -6.28 8.52 12.65
N GLU A 526 -6.78 7.38 12.15
CA GLU A 526 -6.16 6.08 12.42
C GLU A 526 -4.77 5.92 11.81
N LEU A 527 -4.45 6.68 10.77
CA LEU A 527 -3.16 6.66 10.08
C LEU A 527 -2.27 7.85 10.45
N ASN A 528 -2.38 8.34 11.69
CA ASN A 528 -1.56 9.43 12.26
C ASN A 528 -1.64 10.74 11.45
N GLY A 529 -2.84 11.09 11.00
CA GLY A 529 -3.11 12.27 10.16
C GLY A 529 -2.68 12.14 8.70
N LYS A 530 -2.05 11.03 8.29
CA LYS A 530 -1.52 10.84 6.94
C LYS A 530 -2.57 10.18 6.03
N SER A 531 -2.48 10.44 4.72
CA SER A 531 -3.22 9.65 3.73
C SER A 531 -2.69 8.21 3.70
N PRO A 532 -3.47 7.20 3.25
CA PRO A 532 -2.99 5.82 3.20
C PRO A 532 -1.65 5.66 2.47
N ALA A 533 -1.48 6.30 1.31
CA ALA A 533 -0.24 6.24 0.55
C ALA A 533 0.95 6.96 1.24
N ALA A 534 0.69 8.05 1.96
CA ALA A 534 1.70 8.77 2.73
C ALA A 534 2.05 8.06 4.06
N PHE A 535 1.10 7.29 4.60
CA PHE A 535 1.32 6.44 5.77
C PHE A 535 2.20 5.25 5.42
N HIS A 536 1.89 4.54 4.32
CA HIS A 536 2.72 3.44 3.85
C HIS A 536 2.65 3.30 2.32
N PRO A 537 3.78 3.20 1.59
CA PRO A 537 3.79 3.20 0.13
C PRO A 537 2.97 2.06 -0.49
N ALA A 538 2.93 0.88 0.14
CA ALA A 538 2.10 -0.25 -0.31
C ALA A 538 0.59 0.10 -0.42
N LEU A 539 0.08 1.03 0.40
CA LEU A 539 -1.33 1.45 0.39
C LEU A 539 -1.64 2.44 -0.75
N SER A 540 -0.66 2.84 -1.56
CA SER A 540 -0.91 3.48 -2.85
C SER A 540 -1.62 2.54 -3.84
N SER A 541 -1.51 1.22 -3.64
CA SER A 541 -2.16 0.21 -4.47
C SER A 541 -3.65 0.08 -4.14
N SER A 542 -4.52 0.56 -5.04
CA SER A 542 -5.97 0.35 -4.95
C SER A 542 -6.37 -1.12 -5.00
N ARG A 543 -5.53 -1.99 -5.59
CA ARG A 543 -5.75 -3.45 -5.56
C ARG A 543 -5.58 -3.98 -4.14
N LEU A 544 -4.46 -3.67 -3.49
CA LEU A 544 -4.20 -4.12 -2.12
C LEU A 544 -5.28 -3.63 -1.16
N LYS A 545 -5.67 -2.34 -1.26
CA LYS A 545 -6.76 -1.80 -0.43
C LYS A 545 -8.09 -2.52 -0.64
N ARG A 546 -8.44 -2.88 -1.89
CA ARG A 546 -9.63 -3.70 -2.18
C ARG A 546 -9.53 -5.10 -1.56
N GLU A 547 -8.37 -5.74 -1.67
CA GLU A 547 -8.13 -7.06 -1.06
C GLU A 547 -8.29 -7.00 0.47
N LEU A 548 -7.76 -5.96 1.12
CA LEU A 548 -7.91 -5.74 2.57
C LEU A 548 -9.36 -5.47 2.97
N ILE A 549 -10.08 -4.61 2.24
CA ILE A 549 -11.51 -4.36 2.48
C ILE A 549 -12.31 -5.65 2.32
N LYS A 550 -12.05 -6.42 1.26
CA LYS A 550 -12.73 -7.70 1.00
C LYS A 550 -12.45 -8.72 2.10
N ALA A 551 -11.22 -8.77 2.63
CA ALA A 551 -10.88 -9.64 3.74
C ALA A 551 -11.70 -9.29 5.00
N GLU A 552 -11.85 -8.01 5.32
CA GLU A 552 -12.70 -7.58 6.45
C GLU A 552 -14.20 -7.82 6.17
N GLN A 553 -14.66 -7.68 4.92
CA GLN A 553 -16.01 -8.04 4.50
C GLN A 553 -16.30 -9.52 4.68
N ILE A 554 -15.38 -10.40 4.31
CA ILE A 554 -15.53 -11.85 4.50
C ILE A 554 -15.54 -12.20 6.00
N LYS A 555 -14.73 -11.53 6.83
CA LYS A 555 -14.74 -11.74 8.28
C LYS A 555 -16.07 -11.32 8.92
N ALA A 556 -16.60 -10.17 8.52
CA ALA A 556 -17.87 -9.65 9.06
C ALA A 556 -19.09 -10.40 8.49
N TYR A 557 -19.01 -10.84 7.24
CA TYR A 557 -20.07 -11.53 6.50
C TYR A 557 -19.53 -12.81 5.84
N PRO A 558 -19.35 -13.89 6.62
CA PRO A 558 -18.78 -15.15 6.12
C PRO A 558 -19.61 -15.79 5.00
N ALA A 559 -20.93 -15.57 5.01
CA ALA A 559 -21.84 -16.00 3.94
C ALA A 559 -21.72 -15.15 2.66
N SER A 560 -20.73 -14.26 2.57
CA SER A 560 -20.52 -13.24 1.52
C SER A 560 -21.51 -12.07 1.58
N LEU A 561 -21.34 -11.09 0.69
CA LEU A 561 -22.23 -9.93 0.52
C LEU A 561 -23.23 -10.11 -0.65
N GLY A 562 -23.21 -11.26 -1.33
CA GLY A 562 -24.11 -11.57 -2.45
C GLY A 562 -25.36 -12.36 -2.01
N LEU A 563 -25.96 -13.10 -2.95
CA LEU A 563 -27.18 -13.90 -2.73
C LEU A 563 -27.06 -14.88 -1.56
N THR A 564 -25.93 -15.58 -1.42
CA THR A 564 -25.68 -16.49 -0.30
C THR A 564 -25.75 -15.77 1.05
N GLY A 565 -25.24 -14.53 1.11
CA GLY A 565 -25.30 -13.69 2.31
C GLY A 565 -26.72 -13.25 2.61
N ALA A 566 -27.47 -12.85 1.58
CA ALA A 566 -28.87 -12.50 1.71
C ALA A 566 -29.73 -13.68 2.18
N TYR A 567 -29.45 -14.90 1.71
CA TYR A 567 -30.14 -16.12 2.15
C TYR A 567 -29.82 -16.48 3.61
N ASP A 568 -28.56 -16.37 4.03
CA ASP A 568 -28.17 -16.57 5.43
C ASP A 568 -28.81 -15.52 6.36
N LEU A 569 -28.84 -14.26 5.90
CA LEU A 569 -29.51 -13.18 6.61
C LEU A 569 -31.03 -13.42 6.70
N PHE A 570 -31.66 -13.93 5.65
CA PHE A 570 -33.07 -14.35 5.66
C PHE A 570 -33.34 -15.44 6.70
N HIS A 571 -32.52 -16.48 6.76
CA HIS A 571 -32.66 -17.54 7.78
C HIS A 571 -32.47 -17.01 9.20
N SER A 572 -31.53 -16.08 9.38
CA SER A 572 -31.34 -15.38 10.65
C SER A 572 -32.55 -14.51 11.00
N ASN A 573 -33.12 -13.79 10.02
CA ASN A 573 -34.29 -12.93 10.17
C ASN A 573 -35.56 -13.72 10.50
N LYS A 574 -35.73 -14.94 9.97
CA LYS A 574 -36.88 -15.81 10.32
C LYS A 574 -37.02 -16.06 11.82
N ARG A 575 -35.93 -15.98 12.58
CA ARG A 575 -35.90 -16.15 14.04
C ARG A 575 -36.36 -14.89 14.78
N LEU A 576 -36.38 -13.73 14.12
CA LEU A 576 -36.86 -12.48 14.66
C LEU A 576 -38.39 -12.39 14.58
N SER A 577 -38.97 -11.50 15.38
CA SER A 577 -40.40 -11.17 15.27
C SER A 577 -40.70 -10.52 13.91
N PRO A 578 -41.94 -10.61 13.39
CA PRO A 578 -42.31 -9.96 12.14
C PRO A 578 -42.04 -8.45 12.10
N GLU A 579 -42.05 -7.76 13.25
CA GLU A 579 -41.72 -6.33 13.35
C GLU A 579 -40.22 -6.03 13.15
N GLU A 580 -39.34 -6.97 13.51
CA GLU A 580 -37.88 -6.82 13.50
C GLU A 580 -37.23 -7.42 12.24
N ARG A 581 -37.99 -8.13 11.42
CA ARG A 581 -37.52 -8.68 10.15
C ARG A 581 -37.29 -7.56 9.14
N TYR A 582 -36.14 -7.60 8.50
CA TYR A 582 -35.85 -6.82 7.31
C TYR A 582 -36.10 -7.64 6.04
N ILE A 583 -35.65 -8.91 6.02
CA ILE A 583 -35.93 -9.85 4.93
C ILE A 583 -37.10 -10.74 5.32
N HIS A 584 -38.21 -10.61 4.59
CA HIS A 584 -39.45 -11.31 4.87
C HIS A 584 -39.64 -12.57 4.04
N THR A 585 -39.22 -12.53 2.76
CA THR A 585 -39.34 -13.66 1.84
C THR A 585 -38.08 -13.76 0.98
N PHE A 586 -37.63 -14.98 0.74
CA PHE A 586 -36.58 -15.32 -0.23
C PHE A 586 -37.13 -16.48 -1.06
N ILE A 587 -37.36 -16.24 -2.34
CA ILE A 587 -37.86 -17.23 -3.30
C ILE A 587 -36.75 -17.45 -4.31
N ASP A 588 -36.33 -18.70 -4.46
CA ASP A 588 -35.28 -19.13 -5.37
C ASP A 588 -35.92 -20.08 -6.38
N GLU A 589 -36.13 -19.61 -7.61
CA GLU A 589 -36.66 -20.39 -8.73
C GLU A 589 -35.60 -20.47 -9.82
N ASP A 590 -35.68 -21.48 -10.71
CA ASP A 590 -34.62 -21.85 -11.67
C ASP A 590 -34.03 -20.71 -12.52
N ARG A 591 -34.73 -19.57 -12.67
CA ARG A 591 -34.30 -18.43 -13.52
C ARG A 591 -34.24 -17.09 -12.79
N TYR A 592 -34.68 -17.02 -11.54
CA TYR A 592 -34.76 -15.76 -10.82
C TYR A 592 -34.78 -15.96 -9.32
N VAL A 593 -34.17 -15.01 -8.61
CA VAL A 593 -34.23 -14.93 -7.16
C VAL A 593 -35.07 -13.71 -6.79
N PHE A 594 -36.15 -13.91 -6.05
CA PHE A 594 -36.96 -12.84 -5.49
C PHE A 594 -36.69 -12.70 -4.00
N ILE A 595 -36.21 -11.53 -3.60
CA ILE A 595 -35.98 -11.18 -2.20
C ILE A 595 -36.94 -10.06 -1.84
N LEU A 596 -37.88 -10.33 -0.93
CA LEU A 596 -38.82 -9.34 -0.44
C LEU A 596 -38.33 -8.78 0.90
N THR A 597 -37.93 -7.51 0.90
CA THR A 597 -37.54 -6.76 2.09
C THR A 597 -38.51 -5.62 2.35
N TYR A 598 -38.82 -5.36 3.62
CA TYR A 598 -39.58 -4.19 4.05
C TYR A 598 -39.48 -4.01 5.56
N PHE A 599 -39.75 -2.81 6.05
CA PHE A 599 -40.02 -2.58 7.46
C PHE A 599 -41.52 -2.61 7.68
N LYS A 600 -42.03 -3.52 8.51
CA LYS A 600 -43.48 -3.70 8.73
C LYS A 600 -44.19 -2.40 9.09
N ALA A 601 -43.60 -1.57 9.96
CA ALA A 601 -44.15 -0.28 10.36
C ALA A 601 -44.32 0.69 9.18
N LEU A 602 -43.43 0.66 8.19
CA LEU A 602 -43.57 1.48 6.98
C LEU A 602 -44.61 0.90 6.03
N LEU A 603 -44.68 -0.43 5.90
CA LEU A 603 -45.66 -1.09 5.05
C LEU A 603 -47.10 -0.87 5.53
N GLU A 604 -47.34 -0.77 6.84
CA GLU A 604 -48.66 -0.43 7.39
C GLU A 604 -49.15 0.97 6.96
N LEU A 605 -48.24 1.88 6.61
CA LEU A 605 -48.55 3.21 6.10
C LEU A 605 -48.89 3.21 4.60
N VAL A 606 -48.72 2.09 3.89
CA VAL A 606 -48.93 2.02 2.43
C VAL A 606 -50.37 2.34 2.02
N HIS A 607 -51.34 2.07 2.90
CA HIS A 607 -52.76 2.40 2.67
C HIS A 607 -53.09 3.87 2.94
N GLN A 608 -52.16 4.62 3.56
CA GLN A 608 -52.36 6.01 3.97
C GLN A 608 -51.63 7.00 3.06
N VAL A 609 -50.73 6.52 2.21
CA VAL A 609 -49.96 7.36 1.28
C VAL A 609 -50.74 7.61 0.00
N LEU A 610 -50.67 8.84 -0.52
CA LEU A 610 -51.36 9.23 -1.76
C LEU A 610 -50.67 8.71 -3.02
N SER A 611 -49.37 8.42 -2.91
CA SER A 611 -48.55 7.89 -4.00
C SER A 611 -47.42 7.05 -3.44
N ILE A 612 -47.09 5.99 -4.17
CA ILE A 612 -45.95 5.14 -3.95
C ILE A 612 -44.94 5.51 -5.03
N GLU A 613 -43.78 6.02 -4.63
CA GLU A 613 -42.69 6.28 -5.57
C GLU A 613 -41.80 5.05 -5.56
N CYS A 614 -41.64 4.44 -6.72
CA CYS A 614 -40.83 3.24 -6.89
C CYS A 614 -39.56 3.64 -7.64
N ASP A 615 -38.43 3.59 -6.95
CA ASP A 615 -37.14 3.67 -7.62
C ASP A 615 -36.81 2.25 -8.10
N THR A 616 -36.86 2.09 -9.43
CA THR A 616 -36.45 0.86 -10.09
C THR A 616 -35.06 1.12 -10.66
N THR A 617 -34.03 0.74 -9.90
CA THR A 617 -32.66 0.70 -10.41
C THR A 617 -32.49 -0.60 -11.21
N PHE A 618 -32.53 -0.48 -12.54
CA PHE A 618 -32.20 -1.58 -13.44
C PHE A 618 -30.68 -1.69 -13.51
N GLN A 619 -30.10 -2.59 -12.71
CA GLN A 619 -28.69 -2.94 -12.87
C GLN A 619 -28.61 -4.29 -13.58
N HIS A 620 -28.22 -4.27 -14.85
CA HIS A 620 -27.90 -5.49 -15.59
C HIS A 620 -26.60 -6.05 -15.00
N VAL A 621 -26.71 -6.95 -14.02
CA VAL A 621 -25.55 -7.62 -13.44
C VAL A 621 -25.25 -8.82 -14.34
N GLN A 622 -24.33 -8.66 -15.29
CA GLN A 622 -23.68 -9.82 -15.92
C GLN A 622 -22.76 -10.46 -14.87
N GLU A 623 -23.33 -11.14 -13.89
CA GLU A 623 -22.56 -12.05 -13.07
C GLU A 623 -22.38 -13.34 -13.87
N VAL A 624 -21.18 -13.56 -14.40
CA VAL A 624 -20.83 -14.83 -15.01
C VAL A 624 -20.71 -15.86 -13.89
N VAL A 625 -21.83 -16.47 -13.51
CA VAL A 625 -21.85 -17.59 -12.60
C VAL A 625 -21.35 -18.81 -13.38
N PHE A 626 -20.09 -19.17 -13.18
CA PHE A 626 -19.55 -20.43 -13.72
C PHE A 626 -20.16 -21.60 -12.95
N CYS A 627 -21.28 -22.14 -13.44
CA CYS A 627 -21.79 -23.42 -13.01
C CYS A 627 -20.85 -24.53 -13.50
N LYS A 628 -19.82 -24.87 -12.70
CA LYS A 628 -18.95 -26.03 -12.94
C LYS A 628 -19.78 -27.31 -12.81
N GLY A 629 -20.22 -27.89 -13.92
CA GLY A 629 -20.86 -29.21 -13.92
C GLY A 629 -21.61 -29.60 -15.19
N MET A 630 -21.89 -28.68 -16.10
CA MET A 630 -22.58 -29.00 -17.36
C MET A 630 -21.70 -28.61 -18.55
N ASN A 631 -21.48 -29.56 -19.45
CA ASN A 631 -20.68 -29.39 -20.67
C ASN A 631 -21.32 -28.48 -21.72
N ASN A 632 -22.38 -27.77 -21.36
CA ASN A 632 -23.00 -26.74 -22.18
C ASN A 632 -22.80 -25.40 -21.45
N GLN A 633 -22.01 -24.52 -22.05
CA GLN A 633 -21.89 -23.12 -21.64
C GLN A 633 -23.23 -22.43 -21.89
N GLU A 634 -24.12 -22.47 -20.90
CA GLU A 634 -25.20 -21.50 -20.82
C GLU A 634 -24.77 -20.43 -19.81
N GLU A 635 -24.54 -19.23 -20.32
CA GLU A 635 -24.36 -18.04 -19.49
C GLU A 635 -25.70 -17.80 -18.77
N LEU A 636 -25.73 -18.01 -17.45
CA LEU A 636 -26.86 -17.61 -16.62
C LEU A 636 -26.79 -16.10 -16.44
N GLU A 637 -27.51 -15.37 -17.28
CA GLU A 637 -27.77 -13.94 -17.09
C GLU A 637 -28.78 -13.78 -15.94
N ILE A 638 -28.28 -13.41 -14.76
CA ILE A 638 -29.14 -13.06 -13.63
C ILE A 638 -29.46 -11.57 -13.72
N ASN A 639 -30.72 -11.27 -14.04
CA ASN A 639 -31.23 -9.91 -13.86
C ASN A 639 -31.55 -9.69 -12.38
N GLU A 640 -30.75 -8.90 -11.69
CA GLU A 640 -31.08 -8.41 -10.35
C GLU A 640 -32.06 -7.25 -10.46
N TRP A 641 -33.16 -7.32 -9.71
CA TRP A 641 -34.17 -6.27 -9.65
C TRP A 641 -34.20 -5.71 -8.23
N GLU A 642 -33.79 -4.45 -8.06
CA GLU A 642 -34.01 -3.72 -6.82
C GLU A 642 -35.24 -2.83 -7.00
N MET A 643 -36.25 -3.03 -6.14
CA MET A 643 -37.46 -2.21 -6.10
C MET A 643 -37.50 -1.48 -4.77
N VAL A 644 -37.11 -0.20 -4.76
CA VAL A 644 -37.15 0.62 -3.54
C VAL A 644 -38.42 1.45 -3.54
N ILE A 645 -39.24 1.31 -2.50
CA ILE A 645 -40.47 2.09 -2.34
C ILE A 645 -40.22 3.27 -1.40
N PHE A 646 -40.35 4.49 -1.92
CA PHE A 646 -40.27 5.74 -1.18
C PHE A 646 -41.66 6.33 -0.90
N TYR A 647 -41.77 7.00 0.25
CA TYR A 647 -42.97 7.70 0.69
C TYR A 647 -42.69 9.20 0.82
N LYS A 648 -43.52 10.03 0.19
CA LYS A 648 -43.46 11.48 0.40
C LYS A 648 -44.18 11.82 1.71
N PRO A 649 -43.55 12.51 2.68
CA PRO A 649 -44.23 12.88 3.91
C PRO A 649 -45.40 13.82 3.59
N VAL A 650 -46.55 13.55 4.21
CA VAL A 650 -47.73 14.41 4.14
C VAL A 650 -47.39 15.71 4.87
N ASN A 651 -47.22 16.80 4.13
CA ASN A 651 -47.27 18.14 4.72
C ASN A 651 -48.71 18.33 5.22
N ASN A 652 -48.96 17.98 6.47
CA ASN A 652 -50.18 18.36 7.17
C ASN A 652 -50.11 19.84 7.48
N SER A 653 -50.34 20.69 6.47
CA SER A 653 -50.87 22.02 6.67
C SER A 653 -52.39 21.94 6.61
N LEU A 654 -53.00 21.59 7.75
CA LEU A 654 -54.40 21.87 8.06
C LEU A 654 -54.44 22.70 9.34
#